data_AF-A0A9D7VH66-F1
#
_entry.id   AF-A0A9D7VH66-F1
#
_cell.length_a   1.000
_cell.length_b   1.000
_cell.length_c   1.000
_cell.angle_alpha   90.00
_cell.angle_beta   90.00
_cell.angle_gamma   90.00
#
_symmetry.space_group_name_H-M   'P 1'
#
loop_
_entity.id
_entity.type
_entity.pdbx_description
1 polymer ?
#
loop_
_entity_poly.entity_id
_entity_poly.type
_entity_poly.pdbx_seq_one_letter_code
_entity_poly.pdbx_strand_id
1 'polypeptide(L)'
;MSFSSIVRALGRSPLTTEFISKLNRQQELRLNGIPRLPKGLVASALAQTQGRNLFVVCATLEEAGRVYAQLEAMGWQTVHFYPTSEASPYEPFDPETEMSWGQMQVLADFVMGHGALGMGHGEENPNSQLPKMAVVATQGALQPHLPPPEAFQEFCLTLKRGMEIDLNAFSEKVTLLGYERVPLVETEGQWSRRGDIVDVFPVSSELPVRLEWFGDEIEQIREFDPATQRSALDKVEQLILTPTSFAPIIMTPLKNSDELGVMSSELNSDSGLGTGNSGLIEGSRRFLGLAFEQPASLLDYLPENTLIAIDEPEQCHAHSDRWVENAEEQWSLITHQSSVISGLPKIHRSFDESLADVARFQTLYLSELSEENDGINLASRSVPVTPHQFAKLAETIRQERDRNFSIWLISAQPSRSVSLLQEHDCPAQFIPNPRDYQAIEKLQINHTPVALKYSGLAELEGFILPTYRLVIVTDREFYGQHSLATPGFIRKRHKATSKQVDPNKLRPGDYVVHRNHGVGKFVKLESLTINEETRDYLVVQYADGLLRVAADQLGALSRFRAAGDRAPELNKMTGKAWENTKNKVRKAIKKLAVDLLKLYAARSQQQGFSFPIDMPWQEEMEDSFPYQPTTDQLKAVQDVKRDMESDRPMDRLVCGDVGFGKTEVAIRAVFKAVTAGKQVALLAPTTILTQQHYHTLKERFAPYPVNVGLLNRFRSAEERRDIQKRLATGELDVVVGTHQLLGKGVSFKDLGLLVVDEEQRFGVNQKEKIKSLKTQVDVLTLSATPIPRTLYMSLSGIREMSLITTPPPTRRPIKTHLAPLNPESVRSAIRQELDRGGQVFYVVPRVEGIEETTANLREMIPGGRFAIAHGQMDESELESTMLTFSNGDADILVCTTIIESGLDIPRVNTILIEDAHRFGLAQLYQLRGRVGRAGIQAHAWLFYPKQRTLSDAARQRLRAIQEFTQLGSGYQLAMRDMEIRGVGNLLGAEQSGQMDAIGFDLYMEMLEEAIREIRGQEIPQVEDTQIDLNLTAFIPADYITDLDQKMSAYRAVATAKSKGELKQIAAEWSDRYGTLPVPANQLLRVMELKQLAKKLGFSRIKPENKQHVVLETPMEEPAWNLLAANLPDNLKTRFVYSPGKVTVRGLGVFKADQQLQSLIDAFAKMQGAIPEAAVV
;
A
#
# COMPACT_ATOMS: atom_id res chain seq x y z
N MET A 1 -19.43 -10.61 11.94
CA MET A 1 -20.44 -11.67 12.19
C MET A 1 -20.93 -11.78 13.63
N SER A 2 -20.37 -11.05 14.61
CA SER A 2 -20.83 -11.07 16.01
C SER A 2 -22.31 -10.73 16.20
N PHE A 3 -22.89 -9.88 15.33
CA PHE A 3 -24.28 -9.45 15.42
C PHE A 3 -25.28 -10.41 14.75
N SER A 4 -24.83 -11.43 14.04
CA SER A 4 -25.73 -12.39 13.36
C SER A 4 -26.66 -13.14 14.33
N SER A 5 -26.19 -13.44 15.55
CA SER A 5 -27.00 -14.02 16.62
C SER A 5 -28.05 -13.06 17.16
N ILE A 6 -27.73 -11.76 17.24
CA ILE A 6 -28.64 -10.70 17.69
C ILE A 6 -29.72 -10.46 16.63
N VAL A 7 -29.35 -10.37 15.36
CA VAL A 7 -30.30 -10.22 14.24
C VAL A 7 -31.28 -11.39 14.20
N ARG A 8 -30.78 -12.62 14.41
CA ARG A 8 -31.63 -13.82 14.51
C ARG A 8 -32.57 -13.79 15.72
N ALA A 9 -32.09 -13.30 16.87
CA ALA A 9 -32.91 -13.16 18.06
C ALA A 9 -34.04 -12.13 17.85
N LEU A 10 -33.72 -10.98 17.23
CA LEU A 10 -34.69 -9.97 16.83
C LEU A 10 -35.72 -10.55 15.83
N GLY A 11 -35.27 -11.26 14.80
CA GLY A 11 -36.14 -11.86 13.78
C GLY A 11 -37.21 -12.82 14.32
N ARG A 12 -36.97 -13.45 15.47
CA ARG A 12 -37.93 -14.34 16.15
C ARG A 12 -38.90 -13.62 17.09
N SER A 13 -38.73 -12.32 17.28
CA SER A 13 -39.60 -11.52 18.13
C SER A 13 -41.02 -11.45 17.54
N PRO A 14 -42.08 -11.54 18.37
CA PRO A 14 -43.45 -11.29 17.93
C PRO A 14 -43.62 -9.92 17.27
N LEU A 15 -42.87 -8.91 17.73
CA LEU A 15 -42.92 -7.55 17.19
C LEU A 15 -42.42 -7.48 15.74
N THR A 16 -41.34 -8.20 15.41
CA THR A 16 -40.84 -8.27 14.03
C THR A 16 -41.85 -8.94 13.11
N THR A 17 -42.57 -9.94 13.62
CA THR A 17 -43.67 -10.58 12.87
C THR A 17 -44.82 -9.59 12.61
N GLU A 18 -45.16 -8.73 13.58
CA GLU A 18 -46.15 -7.67 13.41
C GLU A 18 -45.70 -6.61 12.39
N PHE A 19 -44.44 -6.17 12.46
CA PHE A 19 -43.86 -5.21 11.50
C PHE A 19 -43.83 -5.77 10.09
N ILE A 20 -43.46 -7.03 9.91
CA ILE A 20 -43.54 -7.74 8.62
C ILE A 20 -44.98 -7.75 8.11
N SER A 21 -45.96 -8.03 8.98
CA SER A 21 -47.37 -8.00 8.59
C SER A 21 -47.86 -6.61 8.18
N LYS A 22 -47.38 -5.53 8.82
CA LYS A 22 -47.71 -4.15 8.45
C LYS A 22 -47.06 -3.76 7.12
N LEU A 23 -45.76 -4.05 6.98
CA LEU A 23 -44.99 -3.79 5.77
C LEU A 23 -45.59 -4.50 4.55
N ASN A 24 -46.06 -5.75 4.72
CA ASN A 24 -46.75 -6.48 3.65
C ASN A 24 -48.12 -5.89 3.26
N ARG A 25 -48.79 -5.16 4.16
CA ARG A 25 -50.11 -4.54 3.91
C ARG A 25 -49.99 -3.14 3.34
N GLN A 26 -49.08 -2.33 3.87
CA GLN A 26 -48.97 -0.90 3.58
C GLN A 26 -47.85 -0.58 2.59
N GLN A 27 -46.96 -1.54 2.30
CA GLN A 27 -45.70 -1.36 1.54
C GLN A 27 -44.69 -0.39 2.18
N GLU A 28 -45.13 0.52 3.05
CA GLU A 28 -44.29 1.42 3.84
C GLU A 28 -44.37 1.15 5.35
N LEU A 29 -43.27 1.42 6.06
CA LEU A 29 -43.21 1.42 7.51
C LEU A 29 -42.28 2.53 8.00
N ARG A 30 -42.76 3.37 8.92
CA ARG A 30 -41.98 4.45 9.54
C ARG A 30 -41.64 4.08 10.99
N LEU A 31 -40.35 4.03 11.31
CA LEU A 31 -39.87 3.73 12.66
C LEU A 31 -39.00 4.87 13.20
N ASN A 32 -39.34 5.36 14.39
CA ASN A 32 -38.70 6.52 15.00
C ASN A 32 -38.09 6.20 16.37
N GLY A 33 -37.27 7.09 16.90
CA GLY A 33 -36.66 6.91 18.22
C GLY A 33 -35.60 5.81 18.24
N ILE A 34 -34.89 5.63 17.12
CA ILE A 34 -33.89 4.58 16.94
C ILE A 34 -32.53 5.22 16.63
N PRO A 35 -31.51 5.08 17.49
CA PRO A 35 -30.16 5.53 17.17
C PRO A 35 -29.52 4.62 16.10
N ARG A 36 -28.37 5.03 15.57
CA ARG A 36 -27.72 4.45 14.39
C ARG A 36 -27.61 2.91 14.39
N LEU A 37 -26.98 2.29 15.39
CA LEU A 37 -26.74 0.84 15.42
C LEU A 37 -28.05 0.00 15.41
N PRO A 38 -29.07 0.31 16.24
CA PRO A 38 -30.32 -0.44 16.19
C PRO A 38 -31.12 -0.26 14.89
N LYS A 39 -30.95 0.82 14.12
CA LYS A 39 -31.56 0.96 12.78
C LYS A 39 -31.13 -0.18 11.86
N GLY A 40 -29.82 -0.40 11.74
CA GLY A 40 -29.27 -1.47 10.92
C GLY A 40 -29.70 -2.87 11.39
N LEU A 41 -29.77 -3.09 12.72
CA LEU A 41 -30.20 -4.37 13.30
C LEU A 41 -31.67 -4.68 13.00
N VAL A 42 -32.56 -3.71 13.15
CA VAL A 42 -33.99 -3.88 12.87
C VAL A 42 -34.22 -4.06 11.37
N ALA A 43 -33.59 -3.25 10.51
CA ALA A 43 -33.69 -3.38 9.06
C ALA A 43 -33.18 -4.77 8.58
N SER A 44 -32.03 -5.22 9.10
CA SER A 44 -31.49 -6.54 8.79
C SER A 44 -32.38 -7.67 9.30
N ALA A 45 -32.96 -7.54 10.50
CA ALA A 45 -33.87 -8.55 11.04
C ALA A 45 -35.15 -8.69 10.19
N LEU A 46 -35.73 -7.58 9.74
CA LEU A 46 -36.91 -7.59 8.86
C LEU A 46 -36.59 -8.26 7.51
N ALA A 47 -35.53 -7.81 6.84
CA ALA A 47 -35.15 -8.34 5.51
C ALA A 47 -34.74 -9.82 5.56
N GLN A 48 -33.85 -10.21 6.49
CA GLN A 48 -33.34 -11.58 6.56
C GLN A 48 -34.42 -12.59 6.94
N THR A 49 -35.39 -12.21 7.78
CA THR A 49 -36.53 -13.05 8.20
C THR A 49 -37.49 -13.31 7.05
N GLN A 50 -37.74 -12.30 6.20
CA GLN A 50 -38.53 -12.45 4.98
C GLN A 50 -37.76 -13.09 3.81
N GLY A 51 -36.44 -13.27 3.94
CA GLY A 51 -35.59 -13.77 2.86
C GLY A 51 -35.42 -12.76 1.71
N ARG A 52 -35.47 -11.46 2.02
CA ARG A 52 -35.29 -10.37 1.05
C ARG A 52 -33.86 -9.83 1.07
N ASN A 53 -33.50 -9.17 -0.02
CA ASN A 53 -32.32 -8.31 -0.07
C ASN A 53 -32.59 -7.01 0.68
N LEU A 54 -31.54 -6.30 1.11
CA LEU A 54 -31.65 -5.02 1.79
C LEU A 54 -30.90 -3.94 1.01
N PHE A 55 -31.54 -2.82 0.71
CA PHE A 55 -30.89 -1.63 0.16
C PHE A 55 -31.03 -0.47 1.13
N VAL A 56 -29.93 0.04 1.67
CA VAL A 56 -29.92 1.16 2.64
C VAL A 56 -29.42 2.43 1.97
N VAL A 57 -30.22 3.49 2.07
CA VAL A 57 -29.94 4.82 1.52
C VAL A 57 -29.65 5.77 2.68
N CYS A 58 -28.47 6.40 2.67
CA CYS A 58 -28.02 7.38 3.67
C CYS A 58 -27.87 8.77 3.04
N ALA A 59 -27.73 9.83 3.84
CA ALA A 59 -27.53 11.18 3.30
C ALA A 59 -26.12 11.36 2.73
N THR A 60 -25.09 10.91 3.46
CA THR A 60 -23.68 11.13 3.10
C THR A 60 -22.89 9.83 2.91
N LEU A 61 -21.75 9.90 2.20
CA LEU A 61 -20.84 8.75 2.04
C LEU A 61 -20.25 8.26 3.38
N GLU A 62 -20.07 9.16 4.35
CA GLU A 62 -19.57 8.83 5.69
C GLU A 62 -20.56 7.94 6.45
N GLU A 63 -21.84 8.32 6.44
CA GLU A 63 -22.90 7.55 7.08
C GLU A 63 -23.11 6.20 6.38
N ALA A 64 -23.13 6.20 5.05
CA ALA A 64 -23.18 4.98 4.27
C ALA A 64 -22.01 4.04 4.65
N GLY A 65 -20.81 4.59 4.85
CA GLY A 65 -19.63 3.80 5.23
C GLY A 65 -19.76 3.18 6.62
N ARG A 66 -20.32 3.94 7.57
CA ARG A 66 -20.64 3.44 8.92
C ARG A 66 -21.66 2.31 8.87
N VAL A 67 -22.76 2.50 8.14
CA VAL A 67 -23.81 1.49 7.99
C VAL A 67 -23.27 0.24 7.30
N TYR A 68 -22.45 0.39 6.26
CA TYR A 68 -21.79 -0.73 5.59
C TYR A 68 -20.96 -1.58 6.56
N ALA A 69 -20.10 -0.96 7.37
CA ALA A 69 -19.30 -1.67 8.37
C ALA A 69 -20.17 -2.39 9.42
N GLN A 70 -21.32 -1.82 9.78
CA GLN A 70 -22.28 -2.46 10.68
C GLN A 70 -22.94 -3.68 10.00
N LEU A 71 -23.40 -3.56 8.75
CA LEU A 71 -24.05 -4.67 8.02
C LEU A 71 -23.12 -5.86 7.79
N GLU A 72 -21.83 -5.65 7.55
CA GLU A 72 -20.83 -6.75 7.49
C GLU A 72 -20.83 -7.61 8.78
N ALA A 73 -21.16 -6.99 9.92
CA ALA A 73 -21.19 -7.67 11.19
C ALA A 73 -22.50 -8.46 11.43
N MET A 74 -23.56 -8.19 10.66
CA MET A 74 -24.94 -8.66 10.83
C MET A 74 -25.29 -9.98 10.13
N GLY A 75 -24.32 -10.65 9.50
CA GLY A 75 -24.50 -12.02 8.98
C GLY A 75 -25.10 -12.12 7.58
N TRP A 76 -25.01 -11.05 6.79
CA TRP A 76 -25.25 -11.09 5.34
C TRP A 76 -24.19 -11.94 4.63
N GLN A 77 -24.55 -12.58 3.51
CA GLN A 77 -23.60 -13.37 2.71
C GLN A 77 -22.70 -12.44 1.89
N THR A 78 -23.31 -11.43 1.27
CA THR A 78 -22.60 -10.36 0.55
C THR A 78 -23.13 -9.01 1.03
N VAL A 79 -22.21 -8.08 1.28
CA VAL A 79 -22.53 -6.68 1.58
C VAL A 79 -21.76 -5.82 0.59
N HIS A 80 -22.48 -5.00 -0.16
CA HIS A 80 -21.93 -4.08 -1.14
C HIS A 80 -22.03 -2.65 -0.63
N PHE A 81 -20.96 -1.90 -0.81
CA PHE A 81 -21.00 -0.44 -0.72
C PHE A 81 -21.04 0.11 -2.14
N TYR A 82 -22.10 0.83 -2.49
CA TYR A 82 -22.24 1.50 -3.77
C TYR A 82 -21.81 2.96 -3.66
N PRO A 83 -20.61 3.32 -4.17
CA PRO A 83 -20.12 4.68 -4.11
C PRO A 83 -20.86 5.61 -5.09
N THR A 84 -21.25 6.78 -4.62
CA THR A 84 -21.91 7.85 -5.40
C THR A 84 -21.02 9.09 -5.50
N SER A 85 -21.04 9.79 -6.62
CA SER A 85 -20.30 11.05 -6.79
C SER A 85 -21.14 12.24 -6.34
N GLU A 86 -20.53 13.18 -5.62
CA GLU A 86 -21.13 14.50 -5.35
C GLU A 86 -20.91 15.49 -6.50
N ALA A 87 -20.05 15.15 -7.47
CA ALA A 87 -19.86 15.93 -8.69
C ALA A 87 -21.17 16.04 -9.46
N SER A 88 -21.39 17.18 -10.09
CA SER A 88 -22.54 17.38 -10.97
C SER A 88 -22.41 16.51 -12.22
N PRO A 89 -23.52 15.99 -12.77
CA PRO A 89 -23.47 15.15 -13.96
C PRO A 89 -23.02 15.90 -15.22
N TYR A 90 -22.96 17.23 -15.17
CA TYR A 90 -22.60 18.09 -16.29
C TYR A 90 -21.13 18.52 -16.28
N GLU A 91 -20.34 18.07 -15.31
CA GLU A 91 -18.93 18.40 -15.23
C GLU A 91 -18.12 17.84 -16.42
N PRO A 92 -17.06 18.54 -16.85
CA PRO A 92 -16.22 18.10 -17.95
C PRO A 92 -15.26 16.97 -17.58
N PHE A 93 -15.20 16.57 -16.30
CA PHE A 93 -14.33 15.51 -15.81
C PHE A 93 -15.18 14.35 -15.27
N ASP A 94 -14.73 13.12 -15.52
CA ASP A 94 -15.42 11.96 -14.96
C ASP A 94 -15.10 11.80 -13.45
N PRO A 95 -16.05 11.29 -12.65
CA PRO A 95 -15.80 10.91 -11.26
C PRO A 95 -14.62 9.93 -11.13
N GLU A 96 -14.05 9.86 -9.94
CA GLU A 96 -12.87 9.03 -9.68
C GLU A 96 -13.05 7.59 -10.19
N THR A 97 -12.01 7.06 -10.87
CA THR A 97 -12.04 5.69 -11.42
C THR A 97 -12.35 4.66 -10.35
N GLU A 98 -11.93 4.86 -9.10
CA GLU A 98 -12.25 3.99 -7.97
C GLU A 98 -13.75 3.91 -7.69
N MET A 99 -14.44 5.04 -7.75
CA MET A 99 -15.89 5.11 -7.57
C MET A 99 -16.56 4.38 -8.73
N SER A 100 -16.17 4.67 -9.97
CA SER A 100 -16.68 3.98 -11.16
C SER A 100 -16.49 2.47 -11.06
N TRP A 101 -15.31 1.99 -10.64
CA TRP A 101 -15.05 0.57 -10.51
C TRP A 101 -15.80 -0.07 -9.34
N GLY A 102 -15.99 0.64 -8.23
CA GLY A 102 -16.87 0.22 -7.15
C GLY A 102 -18.32 0.06 -7.62
N GLN A 103 -18.81 1.00 -8.43
CA GLN A 103 -20.12 0.88 -9.09
C GLN A 103 -20.15 -0.35 -10.00
N MET A 104 -19.15 -0.54 -10.87
CA MET A 104 -19.06 -1.70 -11.77
C MET A 104 -19.07 -3.04 -11.02
N GLN A 105 -18.39 -3.13 -9.88
CA GLN A 105 -18.39 -4.33 -9.04
C GLN A 105 -19.80 -4.69 -8.58
N VAL A 106 -20.55 -3.72 -8.05
CA VAL A 106 -21.94 -3.96 -7.59
C VAL A 106 -22.86 -4.31 -8.75
N LEU A 107 -22.75 -3.59 -9.88
CA LEU A 107 -23.57 -3.84 -11.07
C LEU A 107 -23.27 -5.22 -11.70
N ALA A 108 -22.01 -5.66 -11.71
CA ALA A 108 -21.63 -6.99 -12.21
C ALA A 108 -22.34 -8.12 -11.44
N ASP A 109 -22.41 -7.99 -10.12
CA ASP A 109 -23.04 -8.99 -9.25
C ASP A 109 -24.57 -9.04 -9.45
N PHE A 110 -25.22 -7.91 -9.71
CA PHE A 110 -26.64 -7.88 -10.09
C PHE A 110 -26.90 -8.57 -11.43
N VAL A 111 -26.04 -8.34 -12.44
CA VAL A 111 -26.14 -9.01 -13.74
C VAL A 111 -25.94 -10.52 -13.60
N MET A 112 -25.03 -10.99 -12.74
CA MET A 112 -24.87 -12.42 -12.42
C MET A 112 -26.13 -13.04 -11.81
N GLY A 113 -26.75 -12.33 -10.86
CA GLY A 113 -27.99 -12.77 -10.22
C GLY A 113 -29.14 -12.96 -11.20
N HIS A 114 -29.25 -12.09 -12.23
CA HIS A 114 -30.24 -12.21 -13.30
C HIS A 114 -29.88 -13.27 -14.35
N GLY A 115 -28.60 -13.45 -14.69
CA GLY A 115 -28.15 -14.43 -15.69
C GLY A 115 -28.40 -15.90 -15.32
N ALA A 116 -28.47 -16.22 -14.02
CA ALA A 116 -28.85 -17.56 -13.54
C ALA A 116 -30.30 -17.94 -13.84
N LEU A 117 -31.17 -16.97 -14.15
CA LEU A 117 -32.58 -17.18 -14.49
C LEU A 117 -32.82 -17.35 -16.01
N GLY A 118 -31.85 -17.00 -16.86
CA GLY A 118 -32.07 -16.82 -18.31
C GLY A 118 -31.53 -17.92 -19.24
N MET A 119 -30.69 -18.84 -18.77
CA MET A 119 -30.03 -19.83 -19.64
C MET A 119 -30.01 -21.21 -19.01
N GLY A 120 -31.08 -21.99 -19.23
CA GLY A 120 -31.10 -23.41 -18.90
C GLY A 120 -32.51 -24.00 -18.81
N HIS A 121 -33.01 -24.55 -19.91
CA HIS A 121 -34.01 -25.62 -19.85
C HIS A 121 -33.35 -26.85 -19.21
N GLY A 122 -33.31 -26.89 -17.89
CA GLY A 122 -32.73 -28.00 -17.12
C GLY A 122 -33.08 -27.83 -15.66
N GLU A 123 -33.97 -28.72 -15.19
CA GLU A 123 -34.38 -28.96 -13.79
C GLU A 123 -34.03 -27.85 -12.78
N GLU A 124 -34.99 -26.93 -12.57
CA GLU A 124 -34.98 -26.02 -11.43
C GLU A 124 -34.78 -26.83 -10.15
N ASN A 125 -33.60 -26.69 -9.54
CA ASN A 125 -33.34 -27.24 -8.23
C ASN A 125 -34.07 -26.31 -7.22
N PRO A 126 -35.16 -26.73 -6.54
CA PRO A 126 -36.02 -25.83 -5.77
C PRO A 126 -35.35 -25.26 -4.50
N ASN A 127 -34.07 -25.57 -4.28
CA ASN A 127 -33.29 -25.27 -3.07
C ASN A 127 -32.11 -24.31 -3.30
N SER A 128 -31.86 -23.80 -4.51
CA SER A 128 -30.88 -22.72 -4.69
C SER A 128 -31.52 -21.37 -4.32
N GLN A 129 -31.67 -21.10 -3.03
CA GLN A 129 -31.99 -19.75 -2.56
C GLN A 129 -30.92 -18.79 -3.10
N LEU A 130 -31.35 -17.80 -3.88
CA LEU A 130 -30.49 -16.69 -4.31
C LEU A 130 -29.74 -16.12 -3.08
N PRO A 131 -28.45 -15.82 -3.19
CA PRO A 131 -27.67 -15.36 -2.06
C PRO A 131 -28.24 -14.06 -1.50
N LYS A 132 -28.40 -13.99 -0.18
CA LYS A 132 -28.97 -12.81 0.51
C LYS A 132 -27.94 -11.69 0.50
N MET A 133 -28.24 -10.59 -0.20
CA MET A 133 -27.34 -9.45 -0.34
C MET A 133 -27.87 -8.20 0.35
N ALA A 134 -26.94 -7.40 0.89
CA ALA A 134 -27.22 -6.04 1.35
C ALA A 134 -26.40 -5.03 0.55
N VAL A 135 -27.01 -3.91 0.16
CA VAL A 135 -26.35 -2.81 -0.55
C VAL A 135 -26.53 -1.53 0.25
N VAL A 136 -25.47 -0.73 0.40
CA VAL A 136 -25.52 0.58 1.06
C VAL A 136 -25.06 1.64 0.08
N ALA A 137 -25.83 2.72 -0.05
CA ALA A 137 -25.50 3.85 -0.90
C ALA A 137 -25.94 5.17 -0.27
N THR A 138 -25.64 6.29 -0.92
CA THR A 138 -26.23 7.59 -0.56
C THR A 138 -27.50 7.86 -1.36
N GLN A 139 -28.20 8.94 -1.00
CA GLN A 139 -29.34 9.48 -1.75
C GLN A 139 -29.03 9.69 -3.25
N GLY A 140 -27.78 9.98 -3.62
CA GLY A 140 -27.36 10.17 -5.01
C GLY A 140 -27.53 8.92 -5.88
N ALA A 141 -27.65 7.72 -5.30
CA ALA A 141 -27.91 6.50 -6.05
C ALA A 141 -29.35 6.43 -6.61
N LEU A 142 -30.27 7.23 -6.07
CA LEU A 142 -31.65 7.36 -6.55
C LEU A 142 -31.77 8.30 -7.75
N GLN A 143 -30.75 9.13 -8.01
CA GLN A 143 -30.70 9.98 -9.19
C GLN A 143 -30.41 9.14 -10.45
N PRO A 144 -30.85 9.56 -11.64
CA PRO A 144 -30.50 8.89 -12.89
C PRO A 144 -29.03 9.21 -13.25
N HIS A 145 -28.17 8.19 -13.19
CA HIS A 145 -26.73 8.35 -13.42
C HIS A 145 -26.07 7.12 -14.08
N LEU A 146 -26.88 6.11 -14.43
CA LEU A 146 -26.44 4.86 -15.04
C LEU A 146 -27.05 4.69 -16.44
N PRO A 147 -26.37 3.97 -17.34
CA PRO A 147 -27.02 3.47 -18.54
C PRO A 147 -28.13 2.46 -18.16
N PRO A 148 -29.12 2.23 -19.04
CA PRO A 148 -30.12 1.17 -18.85
C PRO A 148 -29.49 -0.21 -18.63
N PRO A 149 -30.08 -1.09 -17.79
CA PRO A 149 -29.53 -2.43 -17.51
C PRO A 149 -29.26 -3.27 -18.75
N GLU A 150 -30.14 -3.20 -19.75
CA GLU A 150 -30.00 -3.93 -21.03
C GLU A 150 -28.75 -3.46 -21.79
N ALA A 151 -28.53 -2.15 -21.88
CA ALA A 151 -27.36 -1.57 -22.52
C ALA A 151 -26.06 -1.90 -21.75
N PHE A 152 -26.12 -2.03 -20.43
CA PHE A 152 -24.97 -2.44 -19.62
C PHE A 152 -24.62 -3.93 -19.83
N GLN A 153 -25.63 -4.80 -19.90
CA GLN A 153 -25.45 -6.25 -20.07
C GLN A 153 -24.72 -6.62 -21.37
N GLU A 154 -24.97 -5.90 -22.47
CA GLU A 154 -24.27 -6.11 -23.75
C GLU A 154 -22.75 -5.91 -23.65
N PHE A 155 -22.30 -5.08 -22.72
CA PHE A 155 -20.88 -4.80 -22.44
C PHE A 155 -20.32 -5.69 -21.31
N CYS A 156 -21.06 -6.69 -20.83
CA CYS A 156 -20.57 -7.65 -19.84
C CYS A 156 -20.13 -8.94 -20.54
N LEU A 157 -18.82 -9.18 -20.65
CA LEU A 157 -18.28 -10.40 -21.25
C LEU A 157 -18.13 -11.50 -20.20
N THR A 158 -18.99 -12.51 -20.25
CA THR A 158 -18.90 -13.70 -19.39
C THR A 158 -17.99 -14.76 -20.04
N LEU A 159 -16.98 -15.19 -19.31
CA LEU A 159 -16.04 -16.25 -19.69
C LEU A 159 -16.23 -17.43 -18.73
N LYS A 160 -16.37 -18.63 -19.27
CA LYS A 160 -16.48 -19.87 -18.50
C LYS A 160 -15.42 -20.85 -18.93
N ARG A 161 -15.00 -21.71 -18.01
CA ARG A 161 -14.16 -22.86 -18.36
C ARG A 161 -14.87 -23.73 -19.40
N GLY A 162 -14.14 -24.11 -20.45
CA GLY A 162 -14.66 -24.88 -21.58
C GLY A 162 -15.40 -24.06 -22.64
N MET A 163 -15.36 -22.73 -22.55
CA MET A 163 -15.94 -21.85 -23.58
C MET A 163 -15.04 -21.79 -24.81
N GLU A 164 -15.63 -21.99 -26.00
CA GLU A 164 -14.96 -21.77 -27.29
C GLU A 164 -14.99 -20.27 -27.66
N ILE A 165 -13.83 -19.62 -27.63
CA ILE A 165 -13.64 -18.23 -28.04
C ILE A 165 -12.24 -18.03 -28.63
N ASP A 166 -12.19 -17.57 -29.87
CA ASP A 166 -10.92 -17.20 -30.53
C ASP A 166 -10.24 -16.04 -29.80
N LEU A 167 -8.92 -16.16 -29.65
CA LEU A 167 -8.06 -15.20 -28.95
C LEU A 167 -8.06 -13.81 -29.61
N ASN A 168 -8.23 -13.70 -30.93
CA ASN A 168 -8.28 -12.39 -31.59
C ASN A 168 -9.63 -11.71 -31.34
N ALA A 169 -10.73 -12.44 -31.46
CA ALA A 169 -12.05 -11.95 -31.10
C ALA A 169 -12.12 -11.52 -29.62
N PHE A 170 -11.48 -12.27 -28.71
CA PHE A 170 -11.33 -11.88 -27.31
C PHE A 170 -10.56 -10.56 -27.17
N SER A 171 -9.44 -10.42 -27.87
CA SER A 171 -8.59 -9.22 -27.83
C SER A 171 -9.34 -7.95 -28.26
N GLU A 172 -10.16 -8.05 -29.31
CA GLU A 172 -11.00 -6.95 -29.79
C GLU A 172 -12.07 -6.56 -28.76
N LYS A 173 -12.77 -7.54 -28.18
CA LYS A 173 -13.79 -7.31 -27.15
C LYS A 173 -13.20 -6.64 -25.91
N VAL A 174 -12.07 -7.11 -25.39
CA VAL A 174 -11.43 -6.53 -24.20
C VAL A 174 -10.95 -5.10 -24.45
N THR A 175 -10.47 -4.82 -25.66
CA THR A 175 -10.11 -3.45 -26.06
C THR A 175 -11.34 -2.54 -26.13
N LEU A 176 -12.47 -3.03 -26.65
CA LEU A 176 -13.75 -2.30 -26.68
C LEU A 176 -14.27 -1.98 -25.26
N LEU A 177 -14.04 -2.86 -24.30
CA LEU A 177 -14.35 -2.65 -22.89
C LEU A 177 -13.47 -1.58 -22.21
N GLY A 178 -12.46 -1.05 -22.92
CA GLY A 178 -11.59 0.01 -22.44
C GLY A 178 -10.40 -0.49 -21.61
N TYR A 179 -10.03 -1.77 -21.72
CA TYR A 179 -8.84 -2.30 -21.05
C TYR A 179 -7.57 -1.98 -21.82
N GLU A 180 -6.54 -1.55 -21.11
CA GLU A 180 -5.24 -1.21 -21.69
C GLU A 180 -4.39 -2.46 -21.89
N ARG A 181 -3.92 -2.68 -23.13
CA ARG A 181 -2.98 -3.77 -23.42
C ARG A 181 -1.58 -3.39 -22.96
N VAL A 182 -1.07 -4.13 -21.99
CA VAL A 182 0.26 -3.91 -21.39
C VAL A 182 1.12 -5.17 -21.48
N PRO A 183 2.45 -5.05 -21.35
CA PRO A 183 3.33 -6.22 -21.27
C PRO A 183 3.16 -7.03 -19.98
N LEU A 184 2.80 -6.39 -18.87
CA LEU A 184 2.63 -6.99 -17.54
C LEU A 184 1.42 -6.36 -16.85
N VAL A 185 0.54 -7.19 -16.32
CA VAL A 185 -0.66 -6.74 -15.61
C VAL A 185 -0.32 -6.45 -14.16
N GLU A 186 -0.40 -5.18 -13.75
CA GLU A 186 -0.07 -4.73 -12.39
C GLU A 186 -1.27 -4.07 -11.69
N THR A 187 -2.16 -3.43 -12.46
CA THR A 187 -3.31 -2.68 -11.95
C THR A 187 -4.60 -3.05 -12.68
N GLU A 188 -5.74 -2.74 -12.08
CA GLU A 188 -7.07 -2.98 -12.64
C GLU A 188 -7.24 -2.26 -13.99
N GLY A 189 -8.02 -2.84 -14.90
CA GLY A 189 -8.24 -2.30 -16.25
C GLY A 189 -7.09 -2.59 -17.23
N GLN A 190 -6.11 -3.39 -16.84
CA GLN A 190 -5.02 -3.83 -17.71
C GLN A 190 -5.20 -5.27 -18.16
N TRP A 191 -4.64 -5.60 -19.33
CA TRP A 191 -4.55 -6.97 -19.80
C TRP A 191 -3.25 -7.22 -20.59
N SER A 192 -2.81 -8.47 -20.63
CA SER A 192 -1.67 -8.90 -21.42
C SER A 192 -1.94 -10.25 -22.08
N ARG A 193 -1.38 -10.46 -23.27
CA ARG A 193 -1.47 -11.73 -24.01
C ARG A 193 -0.08 -12.22 -24.34
N ARG A 194 0.20 -13.49 -24.01
CA ARG A 194 1.48 -14.18 -24.19
C ARG A 194 1.23 -15.60 -24.71
N GLY A 195 1.29 -15.78 -26.03
CA GLY A 195 0.87 -17.03 -26.66
C GLY A 195 -0.59 -17.35 -26.33
N ASP A 196 -0.79 -18.49 -25.68
CA ASP A 196 -2.10 -19.03 -25.26
C ASP A 196 -2.49 -18.61 -23.83
N ILE A 197 -1.69 -17.78 -23.17
CA ILE A 197 -1.97 -17.26 -21.83
C ILE A 197 -2.42 -15.80 -21.95
N VAL A 198 -3.53 -15.47 -21.30
CA VAL A 198 -4.00 -14.10 -21.15
C VAL A 198 -4.14 -13.76 -19.67
N ASP A 199 -3.45 -12.71 -19.24
CA ASP A 199 -3.66 -12.13 -17.92
C ASP A 199 -4.58 -10.92 -18.07
N VAL A 200 -5.60 -10.82 -17.22
CA VAL A 200 -6.54 -9.70 -17.20
C VAL A 200 -6.73 -9.27 -15.75
N PHE A 201 -6.81 -7.97 -15.48
CA PHE A 201 -7.19 -7.47 -14.15
C PHE A 201 -8.57 -6.81 -14.24
N PRO A 202 -9.65 -7.57 -14.01
CA PRO A 202 -11.01 -7.04 -14.10
C PRO A 202 -11.21 -5.88 -13.14
N VAL A 203 -11.88 -4.83 -13.59
CA VAL A 203 -12.21 -3.70 -12.70
C VAL A 203 -13.28 -4.05 -11.67
N SER A 204 -14.03 -5.13 -11.86
CA SER A 204 -15.06 -5.63 -10.94
C SER A 204 -14.53 -6.59 -9.87
N SER A 205 -13.32 -7.14 -10.03
CA SER A 205 -12.76 -8.18 -9.15
C SER A 205 -11.65 -7.63 -8.22
N GLU A 206 -11.41 -8.29 -7.09
CA GLU A 206 -10.35 -7.91 -6.14
C GLU A 206 -8.95 -8.36 -6.59
N LEU A 207 -8.88 -9.44 -7.39
CA LEU A 207 -7.65 -10.07 -7.86
C LEU A 207 -7.63 -10.18 -9.40
N PRO A 208 -6.44 -10.14 -10.03
CA PRO A 208 -6.31 -10.42 -11.45
C PRO A 208 -6.42 -11.92 -11.74
N VAL A 209 -6.81 -12.22 -12.97
CA VAL A 209 -7.12 -13.58 -13.42
C VAL A 209 -6.27 -13.93 -14.64
N ARG A 210 -5.67 -15.12 -14.60
CA ARG A 210 -4.95 -15.76 -15.69
C ARG A 210 -5.87 -16.78 -16.37
N LEU A 211 -5.99 -16.64 -17.68
CA LEU A 211 -6.78 -17.46 -18.57
C LEU A 211 -5.82 -18.26 -19.47
N GLU A 212 -5.95 -19.58 -19.50
CA GLU A 212 -5.14 -20.48 -20.32
C GLU A 212 -6.01 -21.09 -21.44
N TRP A 213 -5.60 -20.92 -22.71
CA TRP A 213 -6.26 -21.50 -23.88
C TRP A 213 -5.62 -22.83 -24.29
N PHE A 214 -6.44 -23.71 -24.86
CA PHE A 214 -6.01 -24.86 -25.64
C PHE A 214 -6.73 -24.84 -27.00
N GLY A 215 -6.03 -24.38 -28.04
CA GLY A 215 -6.69 -24.05 -29.31
C GLY A 215 -7.61 -22.83 -29.14
N ASP A 216 -8.90 -23.02 -29.41
CA ASP A 216 -9.93 -21.98 -29.26
C ASP A 216 -10.76 -22.14 -27.98
N GLU A 217 -10.40 -23.06 -27.07
CA GLU A 217 -11.13 -23.35 -25.83
C GLU A 217 -10.39 -22.81 -24.60
N ILE A 218 -11.11 -22.19 -23.66
CA ILE A 218 -10.57 -21.79 -22.35
C ILE A 218 -10.44 -23.03 -21.46
N GLU A 219 -9.21 -23.51 -21.28
CA GLU A 219 -8.93 -24.71 -20.48
C GLU A 219 -9.03 -24.41 -18.98
N GLN A 220 -8.46 -23.28 -18.55
CA GLN A 220 -8.31 -22.94 -17.13
C GLN A 220 -8.43 -21.44 -16.87
N ILE A 221 -8.99 -21.11 -15.70
CA ILE A 221 -9.13 -19.77 -15.15
C ILE A 221 -8.59 -19.81 -13.72
N ARG A 222 -7.59 -18.98 -13.41
CA ARG A 222 -6.90 -18.96 -12.11
C ARG A 222 -6.65 -17.53 -11.63
N GLU A 223 -6.87 -17.28 -10.35
CA GLU A 223 -6.42 -16.02 -9.75
C GLU A 223 -4.90 -16.04 -9.56
N PHE A 224 -4.27 -14.86 -9.66
CA PHE A 224 -2.85 -14.71 -9.37
C PHE A 224 -2.59 -13.44 -8.55
N ASP A 225 -1.47 -13.42 -7.83
CA ASP A 225 -1.07 -12.23 -7.07
C ASP A 225 -0.32 -11.24 -8.00
N PRO A 226 -0.78 -10.00 -8.17
CA PRO A 226 -0.14 -9.03 -9.06
C PRO A 226 1.27 -8.64 -8.60
N ALA A 227 1.63 -8.76 -7.33
CA ALA A 227 2.98 -8.47 -6.85
C ALA A 227 3.99 -9.56 -7.25
N THR A 228 3.62 -10.82 -7.03
CA THR A 228 4.50 -11.96 -7.31
C THR A 228 4.35 -12.52 -8.73
N GLN A 229 3.26 -12.16 -9.41
CA GLN A 229 2.85 -12.67 -10.74
C GLN A 229 2.67 -14.19 -10.77
N ARG A 230 2.42 -14.80 -9.60
CA ARG A 230 2.31 -16.24 -9.40
C ARG A 230 0.86 -16.69 -9.24
N SER A 231 0.52 -17.76 -9.95
CA SER A 231 -0.79 -18.40 -9.93
C SER A 231 -0.91 -19.33 -8.71
N ALA A 232 -0.87 -18.76 -7.50
CA ALA A 232 -0.92 -19.52 -6.24
C ALA A 232 -2.30 -19.47 -5.54
N LEU A 233 -3.32 -18.96 -6.22
CA LEU A 233 -4.67 -18.72 -5.67
C LEU A 233 -5.71 -19.66 -6.29
N ASP A 234 -6.95 -19.55 -5.83
CA ASP A 234 -8.03 -20.50 -6.12
C ASP A 234 -8.39 -20.57 -7.61
N LYS A 235 -8.88 -21.74 -8.05
CA LYS A 235 -9.44 -21.93 -9.38
C LYS A 235 -10.83 -21.30 -9.43
N VAL A 236 -11.10 -20.56 -10.49
CA VAL A 236 -12.40 -19.92 -10.70
C VAL A 236 -13.13 -20.63 -11.85
N GLU A 237 -14.43 -20.85 -11.72
CA GLU A 237 -15.21 -21.51 -12.78
C GLU A 237 -15.68 -20.53 -13.87
N GLN A 238 -15.93 -19.27 -13.47
CA GLN A 238 -16.51 -18.22 -14.32
C GLN A 238 -15.90 -16.86 -13.98
N LEU A 239 -15.65 -16.05 -15.01
CA LEU A 239 -15.19 -14.67 -14.91
C LEU A 239 -16.14 -13.76 -15.68
N ILE A 240 -16.46 -12.58 -15.14
CA ILE A 240 -17.18 -11.52 -15.88
C ILE A 240 -16.29 -10.30 -16.01
N LEU A 241 -16.07 -9.88 -17.26
CA LEU A 241 -15.41 -8.63 -17.58
C LEU A 241 -16.45 -7.56 -17.86
N THR A 242 -16.53 -6.59 -16.96
CA THR A 242 -17.25 -5.32 -17.15
C THR A 242 -16.36 -4.30 -17.86
N PRO A 243 -16.93 -3.25 -18.48
CA PRO A 243 -16.14 -2.15 -19.02
C PRO A 243 -15.42 -1.37 -17.92
N THR A 244 -14.29 -0.73 -18.27
CA THR A 244 -13.46 0.03 -17.32
C THR A 244 -14.08 1.37 -16.91
N SER A 245 -15.04 1.85 -17.69
CA SER A 245 -15.83 3.06 -17.45
C SER A 245 -17.19 2.95 -18.15
N PHE A 246 -18.11 3.90 -17.92
CA PHE A 246 -19.37 3.98 -18.67
C PHE A 246 -19.19 4.56 -20.08
N ALA A 247 -18.02 5.11 -20.41
CA ALA A 247 -17.77 5.78 -21.69
C ALA A 247 -18.04 4.88 -22.92
N PRO A 248 -17.61 3.59 -22.96
CA PRO A 248 -17.92 2.71 -24.09
C PRO A 248 -19.42 2.53 -24.33
N ILE A 249 -20.20 2.47 -23.25
CA ILE A 249 -21.66 2.28 -23.30
C ILE A 249 -22.35 3.55 -23.80
N ILE A 250 -21.94 4.73 -23.31
CA ILE A 250 -22.52 6.02 -23.68
C ILE A 250 -22.15 6.41 -25.12
N MET A 251 -20.91 6.16 -25.54
CA MET A 251 -20.42 6.60 -26.85
C MET A 251 -20.91 5.73 -28.01
N THR A 252 -21.27 4.46 -27.77
CA THR A 252 -21.68 3.55 -28.84
C THR A 252 -22.98 4.00 -29.55
N PRO A 253 -24.06 4.38 -28.82
CA PRO A 253 -25.25 4.99 -29.43
C PRO A 253 -24.93 6.30 -30.15
N LEU A 254 -24.06 7.14 -29.58
CA LEU A 254 -23.74 8.47 -30.10
C LEU A 254 -22.89 8.45 -31.37
N LYS A 255 -22.07 7.41 -31.60
CA LYS A 255 -21.24 7.25 -32.82
C LYS A 255 -22.03 7.28 -34.12
N ASN A 256 -23.31 6.93 -34.08
CA ASN A 256 -24.20 6.88 -35.25
C ASN A 256 -25.01 8.17 -35.47
N SER A 257 -24.86 9.17 -34.59
CA SER A 257 -25.55 10.46 -34.67
C SER A 257 -24.69 11.52 -35.39
N ASP A 258 -25.32 12.38 -36.20
CA ASP A 258 -24.65 13.51 -36.90
C ASP A 258 -24.07 14.58 -35.92
N GLU A 259 -24.32 14.44 -34.62
CA GLU A 259 -23.92 15.35 -33.55
C GLU A 259 -22.43 15.23 -33.16
N LEU A 260 -21.75 14.14 -33.55
CA LEU A 260 -20.34 13.87 -33.22
C LEU A 260 -19.35 14.92 -33.76
N GLY A 261 -19.70 15.57 -34.88
CA GLY A 261 -18.88 16.59 -35.53
C GLY A 261 -18.73 17.86 -34.69
N VAL A 262 -19.72 18.18 -33.85
CA VAL A 262 -19.70 19.34 -32.95
C VAL A 262 -18.95 19.02 -31.66
N MET A 263 -19.15 17.81 -31.11
CA MET A 263 -18.57 17.34 -29.85
C MET A 263 -17.04 17.17 -29.90
N SER A 264 -16.50 16.76 -31.06
CA SER A 264 -15.05 16.53 -31.24
C SER A 264 -14.21 17.82 -31.25
N SER A 265 -14.83 18.99 -31.44
CA SER A 265 -14.12 20.28 -31.50
C SER A 265 -13.75 20.86 -30.12
N GLU A 266 -14.62 20.71 -29.10
CA GLU A 266 -14.34 21.15 -27.72
C GLU A 266 -13.46 20.17 -26.93
N LEU A 267 -13.60 18.86 -27.18
CA LEU A 267 -12.78 17.83 -26.52
C LEU A 267 -11.29 18.01 -26.80
N ASN A 268 -10.94 18.59 -27.95
CA ASN A 268 -9.57 18.85 -28.38
C ASN A 268 -9.03 20.23 -27.96
N SER A 269 -9.88 21.20 -27.58
CA SER A 269 -9.44 22.58 -27.31
C SER A 269 -9.07 22.87 -25.85
N ASP A 270 -9.66 22.17 -24.88
CA ASP A 270 -9.40 22.41 -23.44
C ASP A 270 -8.37 21.45 -22.80
N SER A 271 -8.03 20.35 -23.49
CA SER A 271 -7.05 19.39 -23.00
C SER A 271 -5.77 19.43 -23.86
N GLY A 272 -4.74 20.13 -23.37
CA GLY A 272 -3.36 20.01 -23.88
C GLY A 272 -2.72 18.63 -23.63
N LEU A 273 -3.53 17.59 -23.43
CA LEU A 273 -3.16 16.20 -23.21
C LEU A 273 -3.70 15.43 -24.40
N GLY A 274 -2.82 15.14 -25.36
CA GLY A 274 -3.19 14.42 -26.57
C GLY A 274 -3.90 13.10 -26.25
N THR A 275 -4.72 12.68 -27.21
CA THR A 275 -5.23 11.32 -27.39
C THR A 275 -4.19 10.27 -26.99
N GLY A 276 -4.19 9.88 -25.72
CA GLY A 276 -3.49 8.70 -25.25
C GLY A 276 -4.13 7.48 -25.93
N ASN A 277 -3.32 6.46 -26.20
CA ASN A 277 -3.64 5.25 -26.98
C ASN A 277 -4.91 4.45 -26.55
N SER A 278 -5.71 4.91 -25.58
CA SER A 278 -6.89 4.20 -25.06
C SER A 278 -8.24 4.61 -25.68
N GLY A 279 -8.33 5.70 -26.46
CA GLY A 279 -9.58 6.10 -27.14
C GLY A 279 -10.76 6.45 -26.23
N LEU A 280 -10.54 6.57 -24.91
CA LEU A 280 -11.55 6.97 -23.94
C LEU A 280 -11.55 8.50 -23.79
N ILE A 281 -12.71 9.10 -24.04
CA ILE A 281 -12.94 10.54 -23.93
C ILE A 281 -13.31 10.86 -22.48
N GLU A 282 -12.52 11.69 -21.81
CA GLU A 282 -12.79 12.16 -20.45
C GLU A 282 -14.04 13.07 -20.42
N GLY A 283 -14.87 12.92 -19.38
CA GLY A 283 -16.11 13.67 -19.23
C GLY A 283 -17.24 13.12 -20.10
N SER A 284 -17.21 11.82 -20.42
CA SER A 284 -18.24 11.18 -21.25
C SER A 284 -19.61 11.11 -20.57
N ARG A 285 -19.66 11.10 -19.22
CA ARG A 285 -20.91 11.00 -18.46
C ARG A 285 -21.89 12.15 -18.68
N ARG A 286 -21.40 13.35 -19.05
CA ARG A 286 -22.27 14.51 -19.36
C ARG A 286 -23.21 14.28 -20.54
N PHE A 287 -22.88 13.31 -21.39
CA PHE A 287 -23.67 12.95 -22.56
C PHE A 287 -24.65 11.80 -22.31
N LEU A 288 -24.78 11.32 -21.05
CA LEU A 288 -25.66 10.21 -20.72
C LEU A 288 -27.11 10.45 -21.16
N GLY A 289 -27.64 11.66 -20.94
CA GLY A 289 -29.00 12.01 -21.35
C GLY A 289 -29.19 12.18 -22.87
N LEU A 290 -28.10 12.37 -23.64
CA LEU A 290 -28.15 12.33 -25.11
C LEU A 290 -28.09 10.88 -25.62
N ALA A 291 -27.29 10.04 -24.96
CA ALA A 291 -27.14 8.63 -25.34
C ALA A 291 -28.39 7.80 -25.07
N PHE A 292 -29.16 8.13 -24.02
CA PHE A 292 -30.36 7.43 -23.62
C PHE A 292 -31.48 8.40 -23.24
N GLU A 293 -32.66 8.23 -23.83
CA GLU A 293 -33.85 9.05 -23.51
C GLU A 293 -34.27 8.92 -22.04
N GLN A 294 -34.12 7.73 -21.47
CA GLN A 294 -34.38 7.44 -20.05
C GLN A 294 -33.15 6.81 -19.41
N PRO A 295 -32.22 7.61 -18.85
CA PRO A 295 -31.13 7.09 -18.05
C PRO A 295 -31.66 6.41 -16.79
N ALA A 296 -30.95 5.37 -16.33
CA ALA A 296 -31.34 4.56 -15.19
C ALA A 296 -30.71 5.06 -13.88
N SER A 297 -31.33 4.66 -12.77
CA SER A 297 -30.83 4.79 -11.41
C SER A 297 -30.35 3.43 -10.89
N LEU A 298 -29.82 3.37 -9.66
CA LEU A 298 -29.50 2.08 -9.04
C LEU A 298 -30.76 1.22 -8.80
N LEU A 299 -31.94 1.84 -8.61
CA LEU A 299 -33.19 1.13 -8.36
C LEU A 299 -33.55 0.19 -9.51
N ASP A 300 -33.24 0.58 -10.76
CA ASP A 300 -33.56 -0.20 -11.96
C ASP A 300 -32.70 -1.47 -12.09
N TYR A 301 -31.61 -1.58 -11.33
CA TYR A 301 -30.74 -2.77 -11.27
C TYR A 301 -31.07 -3.70 -10.09
N LEU A 302 -31.91 -3.26 -9.13
CA LEU A 302 -32.23 -4.03 -7.95
C LEU A 302 -33.24 -5.15 -8.26
N PRO A 303 -33.08 -6.36 -7.70
CA PRO A 303 -34.09 -7.40 -7.79
C PRO A 303 -35.41 -6.97 -7.13
N GLU A 304 -36.56 -7.43 -7.66
CA GLU A 304 -37.89 -7.12 -7.11
C GLU A 304 -38.04 -7.53 -5.62
N ASN A 305 -37.32 -8.56 -5.18
CA ASN A 305 -37.33 -9.03 -3.80
C ASN A 305 -36.37 -8.23 -2.88
N THR A 306 -36.45 -6.90 -2.92
CA THR A 306 -35.60 -5.99 -2.13
C THR A 306 -36.44 -5.16 -1.16
N LEU A 307 -35.97 -5.04 0.09
CA LEU A 307 -36.45 -4.08 1.09
C LEU A 307 -35.56 -2.84 1.05
N ILE A 308 -36.14 -1.66 0.83
CA ILE A 308 -35.42 -0.39 0.84
C ILE A 308 -35.54 0.25 2.22
N ALA A 309 -34.43 0.66 2.81
CA ALA A 309 -34.39 1.39 4.08
C ALA A 309 -33.79 2.78 3.86
N ILE A 310 -34.55 3.83 4.12
CA ILE A 310 -34.10 5.22 4.04
C ILE A 310 -33.76 5.69 5.45
N ASP A 311 -32.49 5.95 5.67
CA ASP A 311 -31.95 6.46 6.93
C ASP A 311 -32.01 7.99 6.95
N GLU A 312 -32.63 8.56 7.99
CA GLU A 312 -32.74 10.01 8.19
C GLU A 312 -33.27 10.75 6.93
N PRO A 313 -34.54 10.51 6.53
CA PRO A 313 -35.09 11.04 5.28
C PRO A 313 -34.98 12.57 5.15
N GLU A 314 -35.09 13.31 6.25
CA GLU A 314 -34.90 14.78 6.26
C GLU A 314 -33.46 15.19 5.92
N GLN A 315 -32.47 14.44 6.41
CA GLN A 315 -31.07 14.69 6.10
C GLN A 315 -30.77 14.35 4.64
N CYS A 316 -31.33 13.25 4.13
CA CYS A 316 -31.27 12.92 2.71
C CYS A 316 -31.85 14.05 1.84
N HIS A 317 -33.02 14.59 2.22
CA HIS A 317 -33.66 15.68 1.51
C HIS A 317 -32.80 16.94 1.50
N ALA A 318 -32.35 17.42 2.67
CA ALA A 318 -31.54 18.63 2.78
C ALA A 318 -30.19 18.53 2.04
N HIS A 319 -29.59 17.34 2.01
CA HIS A 319 -28.35 17.10 1.26
C HIS A 319 -28.61 17.03 -0.25
N SER A 320 -29.71 16.40 -0.66
CA SER A 320 -30.12 16.32 -2.07
C SER A 320 -30.44 17.69 -2.66
N ASP A 321 -31.17 18.55 -1.93
CA ASP A 321 -31.53 19.89 -2.39
C ASP A 321 -30.31 20.73 -2.77
N ARG A 322 -29.30 20.77 -1.89
CA ARG A 322 -28.04 21.49 -2.17
C ARG A 322 -27.33 20.97 -3.40
N TRP A 323 -27.34 19.65 -3.60
CA TRP A 323 -26.72 19.03 -4.76
C TRP A 323 -27.50 19.36 -6.05
N VAL A 324 -28.83 19.30 -6.00
CA VAL A 324 -29.72 19.65 -7.11
C VAL A 324 -29.56 21.12 -7.50
N GLU A 325 -29.49 22.03 -6.53
CA GLU A 325 -29.24 23.47 -6.77
C GLU A 325 -27.93 23.68 -7.54
N ASN A 326 -26.83 23.05 -7.12
CA ASN A 326 -25.54 23.13 -7.82
C ASN A 326 -25.61 22.53 -9.24
N ALA A 327 -26.28 21.38 -9.41
CA ALA A 327 -26.45 20.75 -10.71
C ALA A 327 -27.29 21.62 -11.66
N GLU A 328 -28.34 22.29 -11.15
CA GLU A 328 -29.18 23.22 -11.91
C GLU A 328 -28.40 24.47 -12.33
N GLU A 329 -27.62 25.07 -11.42
CA GLU A 329 -26.75 26.22 -11.74
C GLU A 329 -25.78 25.89 -12.89
N GLN A 330 -25.10 24.74 -12.83
CA GLN A 330 -24.17 24.31 -13.88
C GLN A 330 -24.87 24.01 -15.20
N TRP A 331 -26.01 23.32 -15.17
CA TRP A 331 -26.80 23.05 -16.37
C TRP A 331 -27.27 24.34 -17.05
N SER A 332 -27.71 25.32 -16.26
CA SER A 332 -28.11 26.66 -16.74
C SER A 332 -26.93 27.40 -17.36
N LEU A 333 -25.75 27.39 -16.72
CA LEU A 333 -24.53 28.01 -17.25
C LEU A 333 -24.14 27.43 -18.61
N ILE A 334 -24.11 26.10 -18.75
CA ILE A 334 -23.73 25.42 -20.00
C ILE A 334 -24.74 25.74 -21.11
N THR A 335 -26.03 25.74 -20.77
CA THR A 335 -27.12 26.01 -21.73
C THR A 335 -27.13 27.48 -22.18
N HIS A 336 -26.71 28.42 -21.34
CA HIS A 336 -26.72 29.86 -21.66
C HIS A 336 -25.41 30.43 -22.21
N GLN A 337 -24.24 29.85 -21.88
CA GLN A 337 -22.93 30.37 -22.30
C GLN A 337 -22.34 29.68 -23.54
N SER A 338 -22.70 28.42 -23.83
CA SER A 338 -22.15 27.70 -24.98
C SER A 338 -22.97 27.98 -26.24
N SER A 339 -22.34 28.59 -27.26
CA SER A 339 -23.01 28.94 -28.52
C SER A 339 -23.13 27.77 -29.51
N VAL A 340 -22.73 26.55 -29.13
CA VAL A 340 -22.54 25.42 -30.07
C VAL A 340 -23.21 24.11 -29.61
N ILE A 341 -23.36 23.86 -28.30
CA ILE A 341 -24.14 22.71 -27.79
C ILE A 341 -25.56 23.19 -27.46
N SER A 342 -26.43 23.24 -28.47
CA SER A 342 -27.85 23.43 -28.22
C SER A 342 -28.43 22.19 -27.53
N GLY A 343 -28.58 22.23 -26.21
CA GLY A 343 -29.55 21.41 -25.46
C GLY A 343 -29.05 20.08 -24.91
N LEU A 344 -28.10 20.08 -23.96
CA LEU A 344 -27.93 18.90 -23.09
C LEU A 344 -29.24 18.70 -22.29
N PRO A 345 -29.87 17.51 -22.36
CA PRO A 345 -31.11 17.26 -21.64
C PRO A 345 -30.89 17.28 -20.13
N LYS A 346 -31.88 17.79 -19.41
CA LYS A 346 -31.88 17.79 -17.95
C LYS A 346 -32.05 16.36 -17.45
N ILE A 347 -31.06 15.84 -16.72
CA ILE A 347 -31.10 14.49 -16.14
C ILE A 347 -31.36 14.53 -14.63
N HIS A 348 -30.84 15.53 -13.91
CA HIS A 348 -31.02 15.64 -12.46
C HIS A 348 -32.48 15.92 -12.10
N ARG A 349 -32.96 15.33 -11.00
CA ARG A 349 -34.35 15.42 -10.52
C ARG A 349 -34.40 15.88 -9.07
N SER A 350 -35.57 16.31 -8.62
CA SER A 350 -35.80 16.59 -7.20
C SER A 350 -35.79 15.29 -6.38
N PHE A 351 -35.52 15.39 -5.07
CA PHE A 351 -35.51 14.22 -4.19
C PHE A 351 -36.88 13.53 -4.12
N ASP A 352 -37.97 14.30 -4.09
CA ASP A 352 -39.35 13.76 -4.06
C ASP A 352 -39.68 12.93 -5.31
N GLU A 353 -39.23 13.38 -6.48
CA GLU A 353 -39.40 12.62 -7.73
C GLU A 353 -38.62 11.30 -7.70
N SER A 354 -37.37 11.33 -7.21
CA SER A 354 -36.57 10.11 -7.02
C SER A 354 -37.16 9.18 -5.96
N LEU A 355 -37.79 9.73 -4.91
CA LEU A 355 -38.43 8.96 -3.86
C LEU A 355 -39.73 8.29 -4.36
N ALA A 356 -40.43 8.87 -5.32
CA ALA A 356 -41.61 8.27 -5.93
C ALA A 356 -41.30 6.92 -6.61
N ASP A 357 -40.12 6.77 -7.22
CA ASP A 357 -39.68 5.52 -7.85
C ASP A 357 -39.38 4.41 -6.83
N VAL A 358 -39.04 4.77 -5.58
CA VAL A 358 -38.82 3.84 -4.46
C VAL A 358 -40.12 3.11 -4.06
N ALA A 359 -41.29 3.71 -4.30
CA ALA A 359 -42.60 3.15 -3.95
C ALA A 359 -42.92 1.82 -4.66
N ARG A 360 -42.14 1.43 -5.67
CA ARG A 360 -42.22 0.11 -6.33
C ARG A 360 -41.77 -1.03 -5.40
N PHE A 361 -41.04 -0.72 -4.33
CA PHE A 361 -40.50 -1.68 -3.36
C PHE A 361 -41.12 -1.49 -1.97
N GLN A 362 -40.98 -2.52 -1.12
CA GLN A 362 -41.25 -2.33 0.30
C GLN A 362 -40.22 -1.37 0.89
N THR A 363 -40.69 -0.36 1.63
CA THR A 363 -39.88 0.76 2.09
C THR A 363 -39.98 0.93 3.60
N LEU A 364 -38.83 1.15 4.23
CA LEU A 364 -38.66 1.37 5.66
C LEU A 364 -38.01 2.75 5.87
N TYR A 365 -38.70 3.65 6.55
CA TYR A 365 -38.14 4.95 6.94
C TYR A 365 -37.67 4.89 8.39
N LEU A 366 -36.43 5.33 8.63
CA LEU A 366 -35.75 5.21 9.91
C LEU A 366 -35.26 6.58 10.39
N SER A 367 -35.78 7.02 11.54
CA SER A 367 -35.42 8.30 12.15
C SER A 367 -34.99 8.15 13.60
N GLU A 368 -33.97 8.90 14.01
CA GLU A 368 -33.53 8.94 15.41
C GLU A 368 -34.47 9.78 16.27
N LEU A 369 -34.92 10.92 15.75
CA LEU A 369 -35.88 11.78 16.43
C LEU A 369 -37.30 11.21 16.31
N SER A 370 -38.10 11.40 17.36
CA SER A 370 -39.52 11.09 17.34
C SER A 370 -40.32 12.35 17.09
N GLU A 371 -40.90 12.48 15.89
CA GLU A 371 -41.92 13.50 15.64
C GLU A 371 -43.28 13.07 16.18
N GLU A 372 -44.08 14.04 16.65
CA GLU A 372 -45.43 13.78 17.13
C GLU A 372 -46.35 13.44 15.93
N ASN A 373 -46.88 12.21 15.91
CA ASN A 373 -47.89 11.66 14.98
C ASN A 373 -47.43 11.00 13.67
N ASP A 374 -46.14 10.79 13.43
CA ASP A 374 -45.68 10.17 12.17
C ASP A 374 -44.75 8.96 12.39
N GLY A 375 -45.31 7.77 12.63
CA GLY A 375 -44.55 6.51 12.72
C GLY A 375 -44.58 5.80 14.08
N ILE A 376 -43.96 4.61 14.15
CA ILE A 376 -43.90 3.78 15.37
C ILE A 376 -42.60 4.09 16.13
N ASN A 377 -42.72 4.66 17.33
CA ASN A 377 -41.57 4.95 18.19
C ASN A 377 -41.07 3.70 18.93
N LEU A 378 -39.81 3.30 18.73
CA LEU A 378 -39.19 2.17 19.44
C LEU A 378 -38.57 2.55 20.80
N ALA A 379 -38.53 3.85 21.13
CA ALA A 379 -38.09 4.43 22.40
C ALA A 379 -36.71 3.92 22.85
N SER A 380 -35.76 3.80 21.91
CA SER A 380 -34.39 3.39 22.21
C SER A 380 -33.67 4.45 23.05
N ARG A 381 -32.78 4.03 23.93
CA ARG A 381 -32.01 4.90 24.82
C ARG A 381 -30.54 4.50 24.80
N SER A 382 -29.62 5.45 24.75
CA SER A 382 -28.19 5.14 24.88
C SER A 382 -27.86 4.68 26.30
N VAL A 383 -26.91 3.74 26.42
CA VAL A 383 -26.33 3.35 27.70
C VAL A 383 -25.33 4.44 28.12
N PRO A 384 -25.37 4.93 29.37
CA PRO A 384 -24.46 6.00 29.80
C PRO A 384 -23.01 5.53 29.73
N VAL A 385 -22.16 6.31 29.05
CA VAL A 385 -20.72 6.06 28.95
C VAL A 385 -20.07 6.39 30.30
N THR A 386 -19.60 5.37 31.01
CA THR A 386 -18.94 5.52 32.31
C THR A 386 -17.57 4.84 32.30
N PRO A 387 -16.56 5.45 31.64
CA PRO A 387 -15.26 4.83 31.43
C PRO A 387 -14.60 4.48 32.76
N HIS A 388 -14.08 3.26 32.89
CA HIS A 388 -13.39 2.75 34.09
C HIS A 388 -14.23 2.70 35.38
N GLN A 389 -15.53 3.00 35.32
CA GLN A 389 -16.45 2.88 36.47
C GLN A 389 -17.27 1.58 36.38
N PHE A 390 -16.57 0.45 36.38
CA PHE A 390 -17.17 -0.87 36.12
C PHE A 390 -18.28 -1.24 37.11
N ALA A 391 -18.18 -0.81 38.37
CA ALA A 391 -19.23 -1.04 39.38
C ALA A 391 -20.60 -0.43 38.98
N LYS A 392 -20.60 0.78 38.40
CA LYS A 392 -21.83 1.46 37.98
C LYS A 392 -22.44 0.82 36.73
N LEU A 393 -21.59 0.34 35.82
CA LEU A 393 -22.03 -0.41 34.65
C LEU A 393 -22.62 -1.78 35.05
N ALA A 394 -21.97 -2.49 35.98
CA ALA A 394 -22.47 -3.74 36.55
C ALA A 394 -23.82 -3.55 37.27
N GLU A 395 -24.01 -2.44 37.99
CA GLU A 395 -25.30 -2.07 38.57
C GLU A 395 -26.38 -1.87 37.49
N THR A 396 -26.07 -1.12 36.44
CA THR A 396 -27.00 -0.87 35.32
C THR A 396 -27.40 -2.19 34.63
N ILE A 397 -26.44 -3.07 34.35
CA ILE A 397 -26.68 -4.39 33.76
C ILE A 397 -27.56 -5.25 34.67
N ARG A 398 -27.34 -5.24 35.99
CA ARG A 398 -28.19 -5.97 36.94
C ARG A 398 -29.61 -5.44 36.97
N GLN A 399 -29.81 -4.12 36.98
CA GLN A 399 -31.14 -3.52 36.97
C GLN A 399 -31.96 -3.93 35.74
N GLU A 400 -31.34 -3.94 34.55
CA GLU A 400 -32.04 -4.37 33.34
C GLU A 400 -32.23 -5.90 33.27
N ARG A 401 -31.30 -6.67 33.85
CA ARG A 401 -31.44 -8.13 34.00
C ARG A 401 -32.66 -8.48 34.87
N ASP A 402 -32.83 -7.79 35.99
CA ASP A 402 -33.94 -8.02 36.92
C ASP A 402 -35.30 -7.61 36.31
N ARG A 403 -35.28 -6.79 35.24
CA ARG A 403 -36.44 -6.48 34.40
C ARG A 403 -36.66 -7.50 33.25
N ASN A 404 -35.91 -8.60 33.24
CA ASN A 404 -35.95 -9.67 32.24
C ASN A 404 -35.56 -9.21 30.81
N PHE A 405 -34.61 -8.27 30.69
CA PHE A 405 -34.04 -7.91 29.40
C PHE A 405 -32.99 -8.95 28.95
N SER A 406 -32.88 -9.12 27.63
CA SER A 406 -31.79 -9.88 27.00
C SER A 406 -30.55 -8.98 26.90
N ILE A 407 -29.44 -9.41 27.51
CA ILE A 407 -28.23 -8.60 27.64
C ILE A 407 -27.10 -9.18 26.81
N TRP A 408 -26.48 -8.33 25.99
CA TRP A 408 -25.38 -8.68 25.10
C TRP A 408 -24.20 -7.75 25.33
N LEU A 409 -23.02 -8.34 25.50
CA LEU A 409 -21.75 -7.62 25.66
C LEU A 409 -20.93 -7.84 24.39
N ILE A 410 -20.65 -6.77 23.66
CA ILE A 410 -19.93 -6.82 22.39
C ILE A 410 -18.59 -6.13 22.59
N SER A 411 -17.53 -6.92 22.64
CA SER A 411 -16.23 -6.46 23.09
C SER A 411 -15.10 -7.08 22.26
N ALA A 412 -14.05 -6.32 21.99
CA ALA A 412 -12.78 -6.82 21.47
C ALA A 412 -12.06 -7.69 22.53
N GLN A 413 -12.29 -7.39 23.82
CA GLN A 413 -11.71 -8.08 24.98
C GLN A 413 -12.78 -8.74 25.86
N PRO A 414 -13.58 -9.71 25.34
CA PRO A 414 -14.75 -10.21 26.04
C PRO A 414 -14.40 -10.97 27.33
N SER A 415 -13.28 -11.69 27.39
CA SER A 415 -12.82 -12.37 28.60
C SER A 415 -12.54 -11.40 29.75
N ARG A 416 -11.93 -10.25 29.45
CA ARG A 416 -11.66 -9.19 30.41
C ARG A 416 -12.94 -8.53 30.88
N SER A 417 -13.81 -8.14 29.95
CA SER A 417 -15.10 -7.51 30.26
C SER A 417 -15.98 -8.41 31.13
N VAL A 418 -15.98 -9.72 30.89
CA VAL A 418 -16.64 -10.71 31.76
C VAL A 418 -16.00 -10.79 33.14
N SER A 419 -14.67 -10.84 33.23
CA SER A 419 -13.95 -10.90 34.51
C SER A 419 -14.23 -9.67 35.39
N LEU A 420 -14.19 -8.47 34.78
CA LEU A 420 -14.51 -7.21 35.47
C LEU A 420 -15.96 -7.14 35.97
N LEU A 421 -16.91 -7.70 35.22
CA LEU A 421 -18.29 -7.80 35.69
C LEU A 421 -18.45 -8.80 36.84
N GLN A 422 -17.72 -9.93 36.79
CA GLN A 422 -17.73 -10.93 37.86
C GLN A 422 -17.14 -10.39 39.17
N GLU A 423 -16.08 -9.57 39.11
CA GLU A 423 -15.53 -8.85 40.27
C GLU A 423 -16.55 -7.93 40.97
N HIS A 424 -17.60 -7.51 40.26
CA HIS A 424 -18.66 -6.63 40.75
C HIS A 424 -20.04 -7.34 40.86
N ASP A 425 -20.05 -8.65 41.14
CA ASP A 425 -21.25 -9.47 41.36
C ASP A 425 -22.23 -9.50 40.17
N CYS A 426 -21.74 -9.37 38.94
CA CYS A 426 -22.51 -9.48 37.72
C CYS A 426 -22.02 -10.70 36.90
N PRO A 427 -22.62 -11.89 37.06
CA PRO A 427 -22.18 -13.08 36.35
C PRO A 427 -22.48 -12.93 34.85
N ALA A 428 -21.44 -12.89 34.03
CA ALA A 428 -21.51 -12.90 32.58
C ALA A 428 -20.74 -14.10 32.01
N GLN A 429 -21.03 -14.51 30.78
CA GLN A 429 -20.34 -15.62 30.12
C GLN A 429 -19.91 -15.26 28.70
N PHE A 430 -18.64 -15.53 28.38
CA PHE A 430 -18.10 -15.37 27.04
C PHE A 430 -18.34 -16.62 26.18
N ILE A 431 -18.87 -16.43 24.97
CA ILE A 431 -19.02 -17.47 23.95
C ILE A 431 -18.02 -17.19 22.81
N PRO A 432 -17.01 -18.05 22.61
CA PRO A 432 -16.01 -17.86 21.55
C PRO A 432 -16.57 -17.90 20.13
N ASN A 433 -17.60 -18.72 19.88
CA ASN A 433 -18.23 -18.86 18.57
C ASN A 433 -19.60 -18.15 18.53
N PRO A 434 -19.74 -17.00 17.84
CA PRO A 434 -21.01 -16.28 17.74
C PRO A 434 -22.16 -17.05 17.05
N ARG A 435 -21.84 -18.15 16.34
CA ARG A 435 -22.83 -19.01 15.66
C ARG A 435 -23.29 -20.19 16.52
N ASP A 436 -22.81 -20.33 17.76
CA ASP A 436 -23.35 -21.32 18.70
C ASP A 436 -24.70 -20.86 19.27
N TYR A 437 -25.72 -20.92 18.41
CA TYR A 437 -27.07 -20.43 18.74
C TYR A 437 -27.68 -21.17 19.93
N GLN A 438 -27.36 -22.45 20.12
CA GLN A 438 -27.92 -23.24 21.22
C GLN A 438 -27.36 -22.80 22.57
N ALA A 439 -26.05 -22.55 22.66
CA ALA A 439 -25.44 -22.04 23.89
C ALA A 439 -25.98 -20.64 24.22
N ILE A 440 -26.07 -19.77 23.21
CA ILE A 440 -26.59 -18.41 23.36
C ILE A 440 -28.04 -18.43 23.84
N GLU A 441 -28.92 -19.23 23.22
CA GLU A 441 -30.33 -19.33 23.59
C GLU A 441 -30.52 -19.80 25.05
N LYS A 442 -29.73 -20.78 25.51
CA LYS A 442 -29.78 -21.25 26.91
C LYS A 442 -29.45 -20.13 27.90
N LEU A 443 -28.44 -19.31 27.60
CA LEU A 443 -28.06 -18.19 28.47
C LEU A 443 -29.08 -17.06 28.45
N GLN A 444 -29.67 -16.76 27.29
CA GLN A 444 -30.71 -15.75 27.16
C GLN A 444 -31.99 -16.15 27.92
N ILE A 445 -32.39 -17.43 27.90
CA ILE A 445 -33.51 -17.96 28.71
C ILE A 445 -33.23 -17.80 30.21
N ASN A 446 -31.98 -17.99 30.62
CA ASN A 446 -31.56 -17.83 32.01
C ASN A 446 -31.28 -16.36 32.40
N HIS A 447 -31.47 -15.40 31.48
CA HIS A 447 -31.14 -13.98 31.65
C HIS A 447 -29.68 -13.73 32.07
N THR A 448 -28.75 -14.59 31.66
CA THR A 448 -27.32 -14.40 31.88
C THR A 448 -26.75 -13.52 30.76
N PRO A 449 -26.06 -12.41 31.05
CA PRO A 449 -25.36 -11.60 30.06
C PRO A 449 -24.41 -12.43 29.19
N VAL A 450 -24.56 -12.33 27.88
CA VAL A 450 -23.75 -13.06 26.89
C VAL A 450 -22.70 -12.13 26.30
N ALA A 451 -21.43 -12.46 26.45
CA ALA A 451 -20.33 -11.76 25.82
C ALA A 451 -19.91 -12.43 24.50
N LEU A 452 -19.71 -11.62 23.46
CA LEU A 452 -19.27 -12.02 22.12
C LEU A 452 -18.05 -11.20 21.71
N LYS A 453 -17.08 -11.86 21.06
CA LYS A 453 -15.90 -11.18 20.50
C LYS A 453 -16.30 -10.39 19.26
N TYR A 454 -15.94 -9.11 19.21
CA TYR A 454 -16.01 -8.28 18.02
C TYR A 454 -14.69 -7.54 17.80
N SER A 455 -14.12 -7.68 16.61
CA SER A 455 -12.87 -7.03 16.20
C SER A 455 -13.01 -6.34 14.84
N GLY A 456 -14.22 -5.90 14.50
CA GLY A 456 -14.49 -5.21 13.23
C GLY A 456 -14.37 -3.70 13.33
N LEU A 457 -14.53 -3.02 12.19
CA LEU A 457 -14.33 -1.57 12.06
C LEU A 457 -15.58 -0.73 12.38
N ALA A 458 -16.72 -1.36 12.68
CA ALA A 458 -17.96 -0.61 12.93
C ALA A 458 -17.87 0.18 14.23
N GLU A 459 -18.32 1.43 14.16
CA GLU A 459 -18.54 2.25 15.35
C GLU A 459 -19.71 1.68 16.14
N LEU A 460 -19.43 1.24 17.37
CA LEU A 460 -20.42 0.63 18.26
C LEU A 460 -20.74 1.58 19.41
N GLU A 461 -22.02 1.63 19.76
CA GLU A 461 -22.53 2.33 20.93
C GLU A 461 -23.51 1.42 21.67
N GLY A 462 -23.43 1.41 23.00
CA GLY A 462 -24.37 0.68 23.83
C GLY A 462 -25.73 1.34 23.84
N PHE A 463 -26.79 0.54 23.70
CA PHE A 463 -28.16 1.02 23.72
C PHE A 463 -29.11 0.02 24.40
N ILE A 464 -30.23 0.55 24.84
CA ILE A 464 -31.37 -0.19 25.39
C ILE A 464 -32.53 -0.01 24.42
N LEU A 465 -33.08 -1.13 23.93
CA LEU A 465 -34.31 -1.18 23.13
C LEU A 465 -35.44 -1.79 24.00
N PRO A 466 -36.25 -0.97 24.69
CA PRO A 466 -37.32 -1.45 25.56
C PRO A 466 -38.36 -2.31 24.81
N THR A 467 -38.70 -1.90 23.59
CA THR A 467 -39.73 -2.55 22.77
C THR A 467 -39.34 -3.99 22.38
N TYR A 468 -38.05 -4.27 22.25
CA TYR A 468 -37.50 -5.62 22.01
C TYR A 468 -36.98 -6.31 23.28
N ARG A 469 -37.04 -5.65 24.45
CA ARG A 469 -36.41 -6.09 25.72
C ARG A 469 -34.95 -6.50 25.53
N LEU A 470 -34.19 -5.63 24.86
CA LEU A 470 -32.80 -5.86 24.47
C LEU A 470 -31.89 -4.78 25.04
N VAL A 471 -30.74 -5.19 25.59
CA VAL A 471 -29.64 -4.31 26.01
C VAL A 471 -28.36 -4.76 25.32
N ILE A 472 -27.69 -3.83 24.65
CA ILE A 472 -26.35 -4.03 24.10
C ILE A 472 -25.39 -3.10 24.84
N VAL A 473 -24.28 -3.65 25.32
CA VAL A 473 -23.18 -2.90 25.92
C VAL A 473 -21.91 -3.19 25.11
N THR A 474 -21.11 -2.16 24.87
CA THR A 474 -19.94 -2.20 24.00
C THR A 474 -18.69 -1.73 24.74
N ASP A 475 -17.52 -1.87 24.13
CA ASP A 475 -16.25 -1.39 24.72
C ASP A 475 -16.25 0.11 25.01
N ARG A 476 -17.09 0.89 24.31
CA ARG A 476 -17.24 2.32 24.55
C ARG A 476 -17.70 2.60 25.97
N GLU A 477 -18.67 1.86 26.48
CA GLU A 477 -19.19 2.05 27.83
C GLU A 477 -18.22 1.54 28.91
N PHE A 478 -17.44 0.50 28.61
CA PHE A 478 -16.44 -0.06 29.53
C PHE A 478 -15.18 0.82 29.65
N TYR A 479 -14.60 1.19 28.51
CA TYR A 479 -13.24 1.73 28.43
C TYR A 479 -13.18 3.16 27.87
N GLY A 480 -14.31 3.73 27.43
CA GLY A 480 -14.32 5.05 26.79
C GLY A 480 -13.62 5.09 25.42
N GLN A 481 -13.31 3.92 24.86
CA GLN A 481 -12.65 3.84 23.56
C GLN A 481 -13.65 4.20 22.45
N HIS A 482 -13.39 5.32 21.77
CA HIS A 482 -14.02 5.63 20.50
C HIS A 482 -13.18 4.97 19.40
N SER A 483 -13.77 4.07 18.61
CA SER A 483 -13.18 3.73 17.32
C SER A 483 -13.28 4.99 16.44
N LEU A 484 -12.20 5.77 16.38
CA LEU A 484 -12.07 6.97 15.54
C LEU A 484 -11.81 6.64 14.06
N ALA A 485 -11.88 5.36 13.67
CA ALA A 485 -11.78 5.01 12.26
C ALA A 485 -13.11 5.36 11.59
N THR A 486 -13.23 6.57 11.04
CA THR A 486 -14.29 6.88 10.08
C THR A 486 -14.13 5.92 8.90
N PRO A 487 -15.05 4.97 8.69
CA PRO A 487 -14.96 4.07 7.56
C PRO A 487 -15.35 4.84 6.30
N GLY A 488 -14.39 5.51 5.67
CA GLY A 488 -14.55 5.93 4.29
C GLY A 488 -14.61 4.69 3.38
N PHE A 489 -15.26 4.80 2.22
CA PHE A 489 -15.21 3.75 1.22
C PHE A 489 -13.75 3.47 0.84
N ILE A 490 -13.28 2.26 1.14
CA ILE A 490 -11.97 1.77 0.77
C ILE A 490 -12.20 0.44 0.08
N ARG A 491 -12.03 0.44 -1.24
CA ARG A 491 -11.98 -0.81 -1.99
C ARG A 491 -10.74 -1.60 -1.55
N LYS A 492 -10.91 -2.85 -1.12
CA LYS A 492 -9.78 -3.75 -0.82
C LYS A 492 -8.95 -3.92 -2.09
N ARG A 493 -7.67 -3.56 -2.01
CA ARG A 493 -6.76 -3.51 -3.17
C ARG A 493 -5.64 -4.52 -2.98
N HIS A 494 -5.61 -5.52 -3.85
CA HIS A 494 -4.40 -6.27 -4.14
C HIS A 494 -3.77 -5.64 -5.39
N LYS A 495 -3.04 -4.54 -5.21
CA LYS A 495 -2.12 -4.05 -6.26
C LYS A 495 -0.78 -4.71 -6.06
N ALA A 496 -0.01 -4.85 -7.14
CA ALA A 496 1.42 -5.11 -7.02
C ALA A 496 2.04 -4.00 -6.15
N THR A 497 2.23 -4.25 -4.85
CA THR A 497 2.96 -3.34 -3.99
C THR A 497 4.37 -3.28 -4.54
N SER A 498 4.72 -2.10 -5.04
CA SER A 498 5.90 -1.76 -5.82
C SER A 498 5.76 -2.06 -7.32
N LYS A 499 5.61 -0.96 -8.10
CA LYS A 499 6.58 -0.71 -9.17
C LYS A 499 7.96 -0.75 -8.49
N GLN A 500 8.54 -1.93 -8.28
CA GLN A 500 9.98 -2.03 -8.11
C GLN A 500 10.55 -1.61 -9.46
N VAL A 501 10.65 -0.30 -9.67
CA VAL A 501 11.42 0.26 -10.76
C VAL A 501 12.82 -0.25 -10.49
N ASP A 502 13.22 -1.31 -11.19
CA ASP A 502 14.57 -1.84 -11.11
C ASP A 502 15.51 -0.63 -11.37
N PRO A 503 16.23 -0.14 -10.34
CA PRO A 503 17.03 1.08 -10.48
C PRO A 503 18.13 0.89 -11.52
N ASN A 504 18.44 -0.37 -11.83
CA ASN A 504 19.42 -0.76 -12.83
C ASN A 504 18.82 -0.86 -14.24
N LYS A 505 17.57 -0.49 -14.50
CA LYS A 505 16.98 -0.52 -15.86
C LYS A 505 17.86 0.27 -16.85
N LEU A 506 18.37 -0.42 -17.88
CA LEU A 506 19.28 0.13 -18.88
C LEU A 506 18.52 0.50 -20.15
N ARG A 507 18.61 1.76 -20.56
CA ARG A 507 18.11 2.23 -21.85
C ARG A 507 19.27 2.49 -22.81
N PRO A 508 19.10 2.28 -24.12
CA PRO A 508 20.04 2.72 -25.13
C PRO A 508 20.48 4.17 -24.89
N GLY A 509 21.78 4.40 -24.76
CA GLY A 509 22.38 5.69 -24.45
C GLY A 509 22.82 5.89 -23.00
N ASP A 510 22.41 5.03 -22.07
CA ASP A 510 22.86 5.09 -20.67
C ASP A 510 24.37 4.80 -20.54
N TYR A 511 25.01 5.41 -19.55
CA TYR A 511 26.40 5.09 -19.19
C TYR A 511 26.42 3.86 -18.27
N VAL A 512 27.39 2.97 -18.49
CA VAL A 512 27.57 1.71 -17.76
C VAL A 512 29.01 1.57 -17.31
N VAL A 513 29.24 0.93 -16.17
CA VAL A 513 30.56 0.57 -15.66
C VAL A 513 30.77 -0.92 -15.86
N HIS A 514 31.80 -1.28 -16.61
CA HIS A 514 32.30 -2.64 -16.64
C HIS A 514 33.44 -2.80 -15.63
N ARG A 515 33.40 -3.85 -14.79
CA ARG A 515 34.42 -4.11 -13.73
C ARG A 515 35.87 -3.95 -14.20
N ASN A 516 36.17 -4.40 -15.42
CA ASN A 516 37.52 -4.44 -15.97
C ASN A 516 37.87 -3.27 -16.91
N HIS A 517 36.88 -2.70 -17.60
CA HIS A 517 37.13 -1.75 -18.70
C HIS A 517 36.69 -0.32 -18.36
N GLY A 518 35.98 -0.11 -17.26
CA GLY A 518 35.57 1.21 -16.79
C GLY A 518 34.24 1.68 -17.38
N VAL A 519 34.08 3.00 -17.47
CA VAL A 519 32.86 3.66 -17.92
C VAL A 519 32.75 3.61 -19.44
N GLY A 520 31.66 3.01 -19.93
CA GLY A 520 31.24 2.92 -21.33
C GLY A 520 29.80 3.42 -21.52
N LYS A 521 29.32 3.46 -22.76
CA LYS A 521 27.95 3.84 -23.12
C LYS A 521 27.20 2.66 -23.72
N PHE A 522 26.09 2.25 -23.13
CA PHE A 522 25.26 1.16 -23.66
C PHE A 522 24.57 1.59 -24.96
N VAL A 523 24.67 0.78 -26.01
CA VAL A 523 24.12 1.09 -27.35
C VAL A 523 22.87 0.28 -27.63
N LYS A 524 22.99 -1.06 -27.63
CA LYS A 524 21.88 -1.98 -27.95
C LYS A 524 22.18 -3.40 -27.49
N LEU A 525 21.16 -4.23 -27.46
CA LEU A 525 21.28 -5.69 -27.40
C LEU A 525 21.30 -6.22 -28.85
N GLU A 526 22.27 -7.08 -29.15
CA GLU A 526 22.50 -7.63 -30.49
C GLU A 526 22.63 -9.15 -30.39
N SER A 527 21.76 -9.88 -31.09
CA SER A 527 21.88 -11.34 -31.23
C SER A 527 22.83 -11.64 -32.39
N LEU A 528 23.91 -12.37 -32.11
CA LEU A 528 24.90 -12.76 -33.11
C LEU A 528 24.87 -14.27 -33.29
N THR A 529 24.78 -14.70 -34.54
CA THR A 529 24.94 -16.10 -34.96
C THR A 529 26.39 -16.35 -35.36
N ILE A 530 27.15 -17.05 -34.53
CA ILE A 530 28.54 -17.43 -34.81
C ILE A 530 28.60 -18.96 -34.87
N ASN A 531 29.06 -19.53 -35.99
CA ASN A 531 29.15 -20.99 -36.20
C ASN A 531 27.82 -21.75 -35.98
N GLU A 532 26.70 -21.26 -36.54
CA GLU A 532 25.34 -21.81 -36.37
C GLU A 532 24.76 -21.69 -34.93
N GLU A 533 25.45 -21.00 -34.01
CA GLU A 533 25.00 -20.76 -32.64
C GLU A 533 24.55 -19.32 -32.43
N THR A 534 23.34 -19.13 -31.90
CA THR A 534 22.81 -17.79 -31.57
C THR A 534 23.12 -17.44 -30.12
N ARG A 535 23.76 -16.29 -29.88
CA ARG A 535 23.97 -15.72 -28.54
C ARG A 535 23.62 -14.24 -28.51
N ASP A 536 23.08 -13.78 -27.38
CA ASP A 536 22.76 -12.38 -27.14
C ASP A 536 23.96 -11.66 -26.50
N TYR A 537 24.33 -10.50 -27.07
CA TYR A 537 25.40 -9.64 -26.57
C TYR A 537 24.89 -8.22 -26.30
N LEU A 538 25.32 -7.64 -25.19
CA LEU A 538 25.20 -6.22 -24.91
C LEU A 538 26.36 -5.46 -25.58
N VAL A 539 26.03 -4.50 -26.43
CA VAL A 539 27.01 -3.65 -27.11
C VAL A 539 27.25 -2.39 -26.29
N VAL A 540 28.48 -2.19 -25.82
CA VAL A 540 28.92 -1.03 -25.03
C VAL A 540 30.02 -0.27 -25.79
N GLN A 541 29.84 1.04 -25.94
CA GLN A 541 30.78 1.94 -26.60
C GLN A 541 31.75 2.57 -25.59
N TYR A 542 33.05 2.41 -25.85
CA TYR A 542 34.16 3.04 -25.14
C TYR A 542 34.82 4.11 -26.03
N ALA A 543 35.78 4.86 -25.47
CA ALA A 543 36.48 5.92 -26.22
C ALA A 543 37.28 5.38 -27.43
N ASP A 544 37.72 4.12 -27.38
CA ASP A 544 38.57 3.47 -28.38
C ASP A 544 37.86 2.39 -29.22
N GLY A 545 36.58 2.07 -28.96
CA GLY A 545 35.83 1.08 -29.75
C GLY A 545 34.55 0.54 -29.11
N LEU A 546 34.00 -0.53 -29.69
CA LEU A 546 32.80 -1.24 -29.20
C LEU A 546 33.21 -2.56 -28.51
N LEU A 547 32.73 -2.76 -27.28
CA LEU A 547 32.84 -4.01 -26.54
C LEU A 547 31.50 -4.76 -26.61
N ARG A 548 31.54 -6.06 -26.91
CA ARG A 548 30.37 -6.95 -26.85
C ARG A 548 30.47 -7.82 -25.61
N VAL A 549 29.57 -7.63 -24.66
CA VAL A 549 29.50 -8.40 -23.42
C VAL A 549 28.41 -9.43 -23.54
N ALA A 550 28.71 -10.71 -23.33
CA ALA A 550 27.72 -11.78 -23.44
C ALA A 550 26.65 -11.65 -22.33
N ALA A 551 25.41 -12.04 -22.62
CA ALA A 551 24.27 -11.87 -21.69
C ALA A 551 24.46 -12.63 -20.36
N ASP A 552 25.25 -13.70 -20.33
CA ASP A 552 25.61 -14.45 -19.12
C ASP A 552 26.66 -13.76 -18.23
N GLN A 553 27.28 -12.69 -18.72
CA GLN A 553 28.22 -11.82 -17.99
C GLN A 553 27.58 -10.51 -17.53
N LEU A 554 26.25 -10.41 -17.57
CA LEU A 554 25.51 -9.20 -17.14
C LEU A 554 25.84 -8.75 -15.72
N GLY A 555 26.22 -9.68 -14.83
CA GLY A 555 26.67 -9.35 -13.47
C GLY A 555 27.93 -8.48 -13.41
N ALA A 556 28.72 -8.40 -14.49
CA ALA A 556 29.93 -7.56 -14.56
C ALA A 556 29.65 -6.11 -15.01
N LEU A 557 28.41 -5.80 -15.41
CA LEU A 557 27.97 -4.49 -15.86
C LEU A 557 27.03 -3.85 -14.84
N SER A 558 27.40 -2.66 -14.36
CA SER A 558 26.56 -1.83 -13.50
C SER A 558 26.22 -0.52 -14.21
N ARG A 559 25.12 0.14 -13.84
CA ARG A 559 24.79 1.44 -14.42
C ARG A 559 25.69 2.53 -13.81
N PHE A 560 26.28 3.39 -14.63
CA PHE A 560 27.06 4.52 -14.13
C PHE A 560 26.11 5.67 -13.76
N ARG A 561 26.24 6.19 -12.54
CA ARG A 561 25.41 7.26 -11.99
C ARG A 561 26.31 8.46 -11.70
N ALA A 562 26.14 9.55 -12.44
CA ALA A 562 26.96 10.76 -12.31
C ALA A 562 26.26 11.83 -11.44
N ALA A 563 27.02 12.54 -10.61
CA ALA A 563 26.52 13.58 -9.70
C ALA A 563 26.31 14.98 -10.33
N GLY A 564 26.42 15.14 -11.66
CA GLY A 564 26.26 16.44 -12.31
C GLY A 564 25.86 16.38 -13.80
N ASP A 565 25.46 17.53 -14.36
CA ASP A 565 25.01 17.70 -15.76
C ASP A 565 26.10 17.43 -16.82
N ARG A 566 27.33 17.11 -16.40
CA ARG A 566 28.46 16.87 -17.30
C ARG A 566 28.55 15.39 -17.64
N ALA A 567 28.49 15.08 -18.94
CA ALA A 567 28.70 13.72 -19.44
C ALA A 567 30.05 13.17 -18.95
N PRO A 568 30.10 11.93 -18.41
CA PRO A 568 31.34 11.32 -17.97
C PRO A 568 32.28 11.04 -19.13
N GLU A 569 33.58 11.11 -18.86
CA GLU A 569 34.60 10.72 -19.84
C GLU A 569 34.59 9.20 -20.01
N LEU A 570 34.43 8.74 -21.26
CA LEU A 570 34.51 7.32 -21.59
C LEU A 570 35.93 6.82 -21.40
N ASN A 571 36.09 5.67 -20.72
CA ASN A 571 37.38 5.04 -20.57
C ASN A 571 37.83 4.37 -21.88
N LYS A 572 39.14 4.08 -21.98
CA LYS A 572 39.72 3.28 -23.07
C LYS A 572 39.85 1.83 -22.61
N MET A 573 39.48 0.88 -23.45
CA MET A 573 39.56 -0.57 -23.17
C MET A 573 41.01 -1.04 -22.91
N THR A 574 41.98 -0.40 -23.56
CA THR A 574 43.41 -0.80 -23.55
C THR A 574 44.28 -0.04 -22.52
N GLY A 575 43.72 0.83 -21.68
CA GLY A 575 44.47 1.70 -20.77
C GLY A 575 44.55 1.24 -19.31
N LYS A 576 45.71 1.40 -18.65
CA LYS A 576 45.90 1.18 -17.19
C LYS A 576 45.25 2.23 -16.28
N ALA A 577 44.61 3.26 -16.84
CA ALA A 577 44.02 4.35 -16.09
C ALA A 577 42.89 3.88 -15.15
N TRP A 578 42.08 2.92 -15.61
CA TRP A 578 40.99 2.35 -14.81
C TRP A 578 41.52 1.56 -13.62
N GLU A 579 42.51 0.70 -13.85
CA GLU A 579 43.14 -0.13 -12.82
C GLU A 579 43.79 0.72 -11.71
N ASN A 580 44.47 1.80 -12.09
CA ASN A 580 45.04 2.77 -11.14
C ASN A 580 43.96 3.47 -10.32
N THR A 581 42.84 3.85 -10.95
CA THR A 581 41.70 4.48 -10.28
C THR A 581 41.08 3.51 -9.27
N LYS A 582 40.83 2.26 -9.66
CA LYS A 582 40.34 1.19 -8.79
C LYS A 582 41.24 0.95 -7.58
N ASN A 583 42.56 0.89 -7.78
CA ASN A 583 43.53 0.71 -6.70
C ASN A 583 43.58 1.88 -5.71
N LYS A 584 43.45 3.12 -6.20
CA LYS A 584 43.38 4.31 -5.33
C LYS A 584 42.13 4.28 -4.45
N VAL A 585 40.98 3.97 -5.04
CA VAL A 585 39.70 3.88 -4.31
C VAL A 585 39.71 2.71 -3.31
N ARG A 586 40.24 1.53 -3.69
CA ARG A 586 40.39 0.37 -2.80
C ARG A 586 41.13 0.71 -1.50
N LYS A 587 42.21 1.49 -1.56
CA LYS A 587 42.97 1.92 -0.38
C LYS A 587 42.14 2.79 0.58
N ALA A 588 41.34 3.71 0.02
CA ALA A 588 40.48 4.57 0.81
C ALA A 588 39.32 3.79 1.46
N ILE A 589 38.70 2.89 0.69
CA ILE A 589 37.66 1.97 1.15
C ILE A 589 38.15 1.12 2.33
N LYS A 590 39.37 0.55 2.24
CA LYS A 590 39.94 -0.28 3.32
C LYS A 590 40.09 0.48 4.64
N LYS A 591 40.45 1.78 4.59
CA LYS A 591 40.51 2.64 5.78
C LYS A 591 39.11 2.82 6.41
N LEU A 592 38.11 3.12 5.58
CA LEU A 592 36.73 3.30 6.03
C LEU A 592 36.13 2.01 6.61
N ALA A 593 36.40 0.85 6.00
CA ALA A 593 35.95 -0.45 6.50
C ALA A 593 36.49 -0.72 7.92
N VAL A 594 37.76 -0.40 8.19
CA VAL A 594 38.38 -0.55 9.51
C VAL A 594 37.71 0.36 10.55
N ASP A 595 37.44 1.61 10.21
CA ASP A 595 36.81 2.57 11.13
C ASP A 595 35.36 2.16 11.47
N LEU A 596 34.60 1.66 10.48
CA LEU A 596 33.28 1.08 10.70
C LEU A 596 33.37 -0.16 11.59
N LEU A 597 34.24 -1.12 11.28
CA LEU A 597 34.38 -2.35 12.06
C LEU A 597 34.77 -2.10 13.51
N LYS A 598 35.60 -1.09 13.81
CA LYS A 598 35.93 -0.71 15.20
C LYS A 598 34.71 -0.29 16.00
N LEU A 599 33.80 0.49 15.41
CA LEU A 599 32.55 0.91 16.08
C LEU A 599 31.63 -0.29 16.36
N TYR A 600 31.57 -1.27 15.46
CA TYR A 600 30.73 -2.45 15.62
C TYR A 600 31.35 -3.54 16.51
N ALA A 601 32.67 -3.73 16.46
CA ALA A 601 33.37 -4.66 17.33
C ALA A 601 33.27 -4.24 18.80
N ALA A 602 33.32 -2.94 19.09
CA ALA A 602 33.07 -2.42 20.44
C ALA A 602 31.66 -2.75 20.96
N ARG A 603 30.70 -2.92 20.05
CA ARG A 603 29.29 -3.21 20.36
C ARG A 603 29.01 -4.71 20.45
N SER A 604 29.55 -5.52 19.55
CA SER A 604 29.38 -6.98 19.58
C SER A 604 30.04 -7.65 20.79
N GLN A 605 30.99 -6.96 21.43
CA GLN A 605 31.65 -7.42 22.66
C GLN A 605 30.88 -7.06 23.94
N GLN A 606 29.86 -6.19 23.87
CA GLN A 606 29.00 -5.87 25.02
C GLN A 606 27.75 -6.76 25.01
N GLN A 607 27.47 -7.40 26.14
CA GLN A 607 26.21 -8.11 26.36
C GLN A 607 25.11 -7.08 26.67
N GLY A 608 24.03 -7.12 25.90
CA GLY A 608 22.84 -6.30 26.11
C GLY A 608 21.88 -6.92 27.14
N PHE A 609 20.71 -6.30 27.30
CA PHE A 609 19.63 -6.87 28.10
C PHE A 609 18.67 -7.63 27.19
N SER A 610 18.56 -8.96 27.38
CA SER A 610 17.60 -9.79 26.65
C SER A 610 16.21 -9.65 27.27
N PHE A 611 15.27 -9.11 26.52
CA PHE A 611 13.88 -8.96 26.93
C PHE A 611 13.16 -10.34 26.91
N PRO A 612 12.20 -10.59 27.83
CA PRO A 612 11.44 -11.83 27.86
C PRO A 612 10.45 -11.93 26.68
N ILE A 613 10.00 -13.15 26.38
CA ILE A 613 8.94 -13.44 25.40
C ILE A 613 7.65 -12.71 25.81
N ASP A 614 6.79 -12.43 24.83
CA ASP A 614 5.52 -11.73 25.03
C ASP A 614 4.61 -12.42 26.07
N MET A 615 4.05 -11.59 26.95
CA MET A 615 3.08 -11.98 27.98
C MET A 615 1.65 -11.69 27.50
N PRO A 616 0.59 -12.26 28.13
CA PRO A 616 -0.79 -12.05 27.68
C PRO A 616 -1.21 -10.58 27.55
N TRP A 617 -0.71 -9.69 28.43
CA TRP A 617 -0.96 -8.25 28.32
C TRP A 617 -0.41 -7.63 27.03
N GLN A 618 0.67 -8.16 26.46
CA GLN A 618 1.20 -7.70 25.17
C GLN A 618 0.20 -8.01 24.06
N GLU A 619 -0.32 -9.24 24.02
CA GLU A 619 -1.33 -9.66 23.04
C GLU A 619 -2.61 -8.82 23.18
N GLU A 620 -3.10 -8.62 24.41
CA GLU A 620 -4.29 -7.79 24.68
C GLU A 620 -4.10 -6.32 24.24
N MET A 621 -2.92 -5.74 24.46
CA MET A 621 -2.60 -4.38 24.05
C MET A 621 -2.51 -4.27 22.52
N GLU A 622 -1.97 -5.29 21.85
CA GLU A 622 -1.87 -5.34 20.40
C GLU A 622 -3.23 -5.56 19.73
N ASP A 623 -4.09 -6.41 20.31
CA ASP A 623 -5.46 -6.64 19.87
C ASP A 623 -6.37 -5.42 20.10
N SER A 624 -6.03 -4.57 21.08
CA SER A 624 -6.74 -3.31 21.32
C SER A 624 -6.48 -2.22 20.27
N PHE A 625 -5.57 -2.47 19.32
CA PHE A 625 -5.27 -1.51 18.26
C PHE A 625 -6.49 -1.35 17.32
N PRO A 626 -7.04 -0.13 17.16
CA PRO A 626 -8.31 0.07 16.44
C PRO A 626 -8.20 -0.09 14.92
N TYR A 627 -6.98 -0.19 14.38
CA TYR A 627 -6.74 -0.35 12.95
C TYR A 627 -6.20 -1.73 12.64
N GLN A 628 -6.53 -2.28 11.46
CA GLN A 628 -5.91 -3.52 11.01
C GLN A 628 -4.43 -3.26 10.66
N PRO A 629 -3.47 -3.93 11.32
CA PRO A 629 -2.06 -3.73 11.01
C PRO A 629 -1.72 -4.31 9.63
N THR A 630 -0.82 -3.65 8.90
CA THR A 630 -0.35 -4.13 7.59
C THR A 630 0.65 -5.28 7.75
N THR A 631 0.84 -6.08 6.71
CA THR A 631 1.84 -7.15 6.68
C THR A 631 3.24 -6.63 6.99
N ASP A 632 3.62 -5.49 6.41
CA ASP A 632 4.91 -4.84 6.67
C ASP A 632 5.04 -4.35 8.13
N GLN A 633 3.96 -3.83 8.73
CA GLN A 633 3.95 -3.44 10.14
C GLN A 633 4.16 -4.65 11.05
N LEU A 634 3.45 -5.75 10.81
CA LEU A 634 3.60 -6.99 11.58
C LEU A 634 5.02 -7.54 11.48
N LYS A 635 5.59 -7.54 10.27
CA LYS A 635 7.00 -7.94 10.05
C LYS A 635 7.96 -7.03 10.81
N ALA A 636 7.80 -5.71 10.75
CA ALA A 636 8.64 -4.76 11.47
C ALA A 636 8.54 -4.94 12.99
N VAL A 637 7.35 -5.24 13.52
CA VAL A 637 7.15 -5.56 14.94
C VAL A 637 7.88 -6.83 15.34
N GLN A 638 7.76 -7.89 14.54
CA GLN A 638 8.46 -9.16 14.78
C GLN A 638 9.98 -8.99 14.75
N ASP A 639 10.49 -8.27 13.76
CA ASP A 639 11.92 -7.95 13.64
C ASP A 639 12.44 -7.19 14.87
N VAL A 640 11.71 -6.16 15.33
CA VAL A 640 12.08 -5.39 16.54
C VAL A 640 12.05 -6.27 17.79
N LYS A 641 11.01 -7.08 17.98
CA LYS A 641 10.89 -7.97 19.15
C LYS A 641 12.00 -9.01 19.18
N ARG A 642 12.34 -9.60 18.02
CA ARG A 642 13.43 -10.58 17.90
C ARG A 642 14.77 -9.98 18.30
N ASP A 643 15.04 -8.73 17.92
CA ASP A 643 16.28 -8.06 18.31
C ASP A 643 16.30 -7.76 19.81
N MET A 644 15.19 -7.29 20.38
CA MET A 644 15.05 -7.05 21.82
C MET A 644 15.22 -8.34 22.64
N GLU A 645 14.79 -9.48 22.13
CA GLU A 645 14.96 -10.78 22.79
C GLU A 645 16.40 -11.32 22.68
N SER A 646 17.23 -10.72 21.82
CA SER A 646 18.61 -11.15 21.62
C SER A 646 19.55 -10.76 22.77
N ASP A 647 20.74 -11.37 22.81
CA ASP A 647 21.79 -11.06 23.79
C ASP A 647 22.60 -9.79 23.42
N ARG A 648 22.33 -9.20 22.25
CA ARG A 648 23.03 -8.03 21.72
C ARG A 648 22.12 -6.80 21.81
N PRO A 649 22.67 -5.61 22.12
CA PRO A 649 21.87 -4.39 22.05
C PRO A 649 21.27 -4.20 20.65
N MET A 650 20.00 -3.82 20.57
CA MET A 650 19.30 -3.51 19.30
C MET A 650 19.71 -2.12 18.76
N ASP A 651 19.90 -1.96 17.44
CA ASP A 651 19.98 -0.65 16.76
C ASP A 651 19.30 -0.76 15.39
N ARG A 652 17.98 -0.70 15.44
CA ARG A 652 17.12 -0.89 14.28
C ARG A 652 16.58 0.44 13.78
N LEU A 653 16.56 0.61 12.46
CA LEU A 653 15.88 1.70 11.78
C LEU A 653 14.57 1.21 11.17
N VAL A 654 13.45 1.74 11.62
CA VAL A 654 12.13 1.53 11.00
C VAL A 654 11.85 2.69 10.06
N CYS A 655 11.79 2.38 8.76
CA CYS A 655 11.54 3.35 7.71
C CYS A 655 10.17 3.09 7.08
N GLY A 656 9.40 4.15 6.91
CA GLY A 656 8.12 4.09 6.19
C GLY A 656 7.52 5.48 6.08
N ASP A 657 6.61 5.71 5.14
CA ASP A 657 6.06 7.04 4.92
C ASP A 657 5.33 7.60 6.17
N VAL A 658 5.12 8.92 6.20
CA VAL A 658 4.32 9.57 7.25
C VAL A 658 2.94 8.91 7.30
N GLY A 659 2.43 8.55 8.48
CA GLY A 659 1.11 7.91 8.62
C GLY A 659 1.08 6.40 8.34
N PHE A 660 2.21 5.74 8.07
CA PHE A 660 2.27 4.28 7.88
C PHE A 660 2.37 3.48 9.20
N GLY A 661 2.01 4.07 10.34
CA GLY A 661 2.00 3.36 11.62
C GLY A 661 3.38 3.06 12.23
N LYS A 662 4.42 3.83 11.88
CA LYS A 662 5.75 3.72 12.55
C LYS A 662 5.65 3.84 14.08
N THR A 663 4.80 4.74 14.54
CA THR A 663 4.53 4.95 15.97
C THR A 663 3.95 3.69 16.62
N GLU A 664 3.13 2.90 15.91
CA GLU A 664 2.58 1.66 16.44
C GLU A 664 3.67 0.62 16.72
N VAL A 665 4.65 0.49 15.81
CA VAL A 665 5.81 -0.38 16.01
C VAL A 665 6.59 0.03 17.27
N ALA A 666 6.77 1.33 17.48
CA ALA A 666 7.43 1.84 18.67
C ALA A 666 6.62 1.64 19.96
N ILE A 667 5.30 1.84 19.94
CA ILE A 667 4.42 1.63 21.10
C ILE A 667 4.50 0.17 21.57
N ARG A 668 4.50 -0.79 20.64
CA ARG A 668 4.63 -2.22 20.97
C ARG A 668 5.97 -2.56 21.61
N ALA A 669 7.07 -1.99 21.10
CA ALA A 669 8.40 -2.12 21.70
C ALA A 669 8.50 -1.47 23.08
N VAL A 670 7.92 -0.26 23.25
CA VAL A 670 7.86 0.45 24.53
C VAL A 670 7.12 -0.40 25.57
N PHE A 671 5.98 -0.98 25.22
CA PHE A 671 5.17 -1.79 26.15
C PHE A 671 5.91 -3.07 26.58
N LYS A 672 6.62 -3.74 25.66
CA LYS A 672 7.47 -4.90 25.98
C LYS A 672 8.60 -4.52 26.95
N ALA A 673 9.21 -3.35 26.76
CA ALA A 673 10.27 -2.88 27.65
C ALA A 673 9.76 -2.54 29.06
N VAL A 674 8.62 -1.87 29.16
CA VAL A 674 8.00 -1.49 30.44
C VAL A 674 7.53 -2.72 31.23
N THR A 675 6.89 -3.69 30.56
CA THR A 675 6.43 -4.92 31.21
C THR A 675 7.58 -5.80 31.71
N ALA A 676 8.77 -5.67 31.12
CA ALA A 676 10.01 -6.27 31.62
C ALA A 676 10.66 -5.49 32.78
N GLY A 677 10.05 -4.40 33.25
CA GLY A 677 10.55 -3.57 34.35
C GLY A 677 11.64 -2.57 33.97
N LYS A 678 11.83 -2.28 32.67
CA LYS A 678 12.80 -1.30 32.18
C LYS A 678 12.17 0.05 31.89
N GLN A 679 12.91 1.14 32.13
CA GLN A 679 12.47 2.49 31.74
C GLN A 679 12.70 2.73 30.24
N VAL A 680 11.85 3.57 29.66
CA VAL A 680 11.89 3.92 28.23
C VAL A 680 11.94 5.42 28.03
N ALA A 681 12.78 5.87 27.10
CA ALA A 681 12.84 7.27 26.67
C ALA A 681 12.44 7.41 25.20
N LEU A 682 11.47 8.27 24.91
CA LEU A 682 11.06 8.64 23.55
C LEU A 682 11.48 10.08 23.25
N LEU A 683 12.40 10.23 22.31
CA LEU A 683 12.93 11.51 21.84
C LEU A 683 12.24 11.94 20.54
N ALA A 684 11.69 13.14 20.52
CA ALA A 684 11.16 13.79 19.32
C ALA A 684 11.72 15.21 19.15
N PRO A 685 11.83 15.73 17.90
CA PRO A 685 12.54 16.98 17.64
C PRO A 685 11.74 18.22 18.06
N THR A 686 10.40 18.17 17.98
CA THR A 686 9.51 19.28 18.32
C THR A 686 8.64 18.95 19.52
N THR A 687 8.30 19.99 20.26
CA THR A 687 7.35 19.98 21.39
C THR A 687 5.98 19.44 21.01
N ILE A 688 5.46 19.80 19.83
CA ILE A 688 4.16 19.31 19.35
C ILE A 688 4.19 17.80 19.12
N LEU A 689 5.25 17.28 18.48
CA LEU A 689 5.44 15.83 18.33
C LEU A 689 5.54 15.13 19.69
N THR A 690 6.27 15.69 20.66
CA THR A 690 6.32 15.10 22.01
C THR A 690 4.95 15.05 22.68
N GLN A 691 4.10 16.04 22.44
CA GLN A 691 2.75 16.08 23.00
C GLN A 691 1.83 15.07 22.32
N GLN A 692 1.93 14.91 21.00
CA GLN A 692 1.21 13.89 20.24
C GLN A 692 1.57 12.48 20.71
N HIS A 693 2.87 12.17 20.81
CA HIS A 693 3.36 10.88 21.31
C HIS A 693 2.91 10.63 22.75
N TYR A 694 2.95 11.66 23.61
CA TYR A 694 2.49 11.56 24.99
C TYR A 694 0.99 11.24 25.10
N HIS A 695 0.11 11.92 24.35
CA HIS A 695 -1.33 11.62 24.37
C HIS A 695 -1.60 10.20 23.86
N THR A 696 -0.98 9.83 22.74
CA THR A 696 -1.12 8.48 22.16
C THR A 696 -0.71 7.39 23.15
N LEU A 697 0.45 7.54 23.80
CA LEU A 697 0.93 6.58 24.81
C LEU A 697 0.02 6.56 26.05
N LYS A 698 -0.43 7.72 26.52
CA LYS A 698 -1.31 7.82 27.69
C LYS A 698 -2.66 7.15 27.44
N GLU A 699 -3.25 7.32 26.26
CA GLU A 699 -4.51 6.68 25.87
C GLU A 699 -4.33 5.17 25.69
N ARG A 700 -3.28 4.74 24.98
CA ARG A 700 -3.01 3.32 24.73
C ARG A 700 -2.64 2.54 26.00
N PHE A 701 -1.97 3.19 26.95
CA PHE A 701 -1.55 2.56 28.20
C PHE A 701 -2.49 2.81 29.38
N ALA A 702 -3.57 3.60 29.21
CA ALA A 702 -4.58 3.84 30.25
C ALA A 702 -5.14 2.57 30.93
N PRO A 703 -5.31 1.43 30.23
CA PRO A 703 -5.80 0.20 30.85
C PRO A 703 -4.78 -0.53 31.74
N TYR A 704 -3.53 -0.06 31.80
CA TYR A 704 -2.39 -0.72 32.47
C TYR A 704 -1.78 0.20 33.54
N PRO A 705 -1.12 -0.35 34.58
CA PRO A 705 -0.48 0.44 35.63
C PRO A 705 0.88 1.02 35.16
N VAL A 706 0.88 1.77 34.05
CA VAL A 706 2.09 2.35 33.44
C VAL A 706 2.09 3.87 33.59
N ASN A 707 3.16 4.41 34.15
CA ASN A 707 3.32 5.85 34.37
C ASN A 707 4.07 6.52 33.21
N VAL A 708 3.35 7.33 32.42
CA VAL A 708 3.92 8.11 31.30
C VAL A 708 4.10 9.57 31.70
N GLY A 709 5.30 10.12 31.49
CA GLY A 709 5.64 11.53 31.73
C GLY A 709 5.99 12.29 30.45
N LEU A 710 5.75 13.61 30.45
CA LEU A 710 6.08 14.51 29.34
C LEU A 710 7.10 15.56 29.80
N LEU A 711 8.31 15.53 29.26
CA LEU A 711 9.36 16.51 29.51
C LEU A 711 9.58 17.39 28.27
N ASN A 712 8.89 18.52 28.23
CA ASN A 712 9.06 19.53 27.21
C ASN A 712 8.97 20.95 27.81
N ARG A 713 8.98 21.99 26.96
CA ARG A 713 9.01 23.39 27.40
C ARG A 713 7.71 23.90 28.02
N PHE A 714 6.57 23.26 27.73
CA PHE A 714 5.27 23.65 28.29
C PHE A 714 5.15 23.32 29.78
N ARG A 715 6.05 22.49 30.31
CA ARG A 715 6.06 22.15 31.72
C ARG A 715 6.68 23.24 32.57
N SER A 716 6.02 23.57 33.66
CA SER A 716 6.50 24.53 34.64
C SER A 716 7.85 24.06 35.23
N ALA A 717 8.62 24.97 35.82
CA ALA A 717 9.89 24.60 36.44
C ALA A 717 9.70 23.62 37.62
N GLU A 718 8.55 23.66 38.28
CA GLU A 718 8.17 22.75 39.36
C GLU A 718 7.85 21.35 38.83
N GLU A 719 6.99 21.25 37.81
CA GLU A 719 6.65 19.98 37.15
C GLU A 719 7.89 19.29 36.56
N ARG A 720 8.81 20.06 35.95
CA ARG A 720 10.05 19.51 35.40
C ARG A 720 10.95 18.87 36.46
N ARG A 721 11.06 19.50 37.64
CA ARG A 721 11.86 18.97 38.76
C ARG A 721 11.22 17.71 39.33
N ASP A 722 9.89 17.67 39.42
CA ASP A 722 9.16 16.49 39.87
C ASP A 722 9.39 15.30 38.91
N ILE A 723 9.21 15.51 37.60
CA ILE A 723 9.43 14.48 36.58
C ILE A 723 10.88 13.95 36.63
N GLN A 724 11.88 14.84 36.75
CA GLN A 724 13.28 14.44 36.88
C GLN A 724 13.55 13.60 38.14
N LYS A 725 12.91 13.96 39.27
CA LYS A 725 13.01 13.19 40.51
C LYS A 725 12.37 11.80 40.36
N ARG A 726 11.17 11.72 39.79
CA ARG A 726 10.45 10.46 39.55
C ARG A 726 11.16 9.54 38.55
N LEU A 727 11.85 10.11 37.57
CA LEU A 727 12.74 9.37 36.66
C LEU A 727 13.92 8.72 37.40
N ALA A 728 14.53 9.46 38.33
CA ALA A 728 15.66 8.97 39.12
C ALA A 728 15.23 7.91 40.17
N THR A 729 14.03 8.02 40.76
CA THR A 729 13.49 7.01 41.70
C THR A 729 12.95 5.77 40.99
N GLY A 730 12.60 5.87 39.71
CA GLY A 730 11.99 4.81 38.92
C GLY A 730 10.47 4.69 39.11
N GLU A 731 9.81 5.74 39.61
CA GLU A 731 8.34 5.83 39.64
C GLU A 731 7.73 6.13 38.26
N LEU A 732 8.57 6.63 37.35
CA LEU A 732 8.20 6.92 35.97
C LEU A 732 8.78 5.85 35.03
N ASP A 733 7.91 5.14 34.33
CA ASP A 733 8.29 4.05 33.42
C ASP A 733 8.67 4.57 32.03
N VAL A 734 7.89 5.51 31.50
CA VAL A 734 8.08 6.08 30.16
C VAL A 734 8.20 7.60 30.23
N VAL A 735 9.21 8.17 29.59
CA VAL A 735 9.29 9.62 29.38
C VAL A 735 9.33 9.97 27.90
N VAL A 736 8.46 10.89 27.51
CA VAL A 736 8.45 11.51 26.19
C VAL A 736 9.02 12.92 26.32
N GLY A 737 9.97 13.29 25.47
CA GLY A 737 10.56 14.62 25.57
C GLY A 737 11.41 15.05 24.38
N THR A 738 11.77 16.32 24.38
CA THR A 738 12.63 16.90 23.36
C THR A 738 14.11 16.66 23.70
N HIS A 739 15.01 17.37 23.02
CA HIS A 739 16.44 17.39 23.34
C HIS A 739 16.76 17.73 24.82
N GLN A 740 15.80 18.26 25.59
CA GLN A 740 15.94 18.47 27.03
C GLN A 740 16.23 17.17 27.80
N LEU A 741 15.74 16.01 27.33
CA LEU A 741 16.07 14.69 27.90
C LEU A 741 17.55 14.35 27.80
N LEU A 742 18.26 14.91 26.81
CA LEU A 742 19.70 14.75 26.63
C LEU A 742 20.49 15.76 27.47
N GLY A 743 19.86 16.52 28.37
CA GLY A 743 20.52 17.46 29.28
C GLY A 743 21.46 16.76 30.28
N LYS A 744 22.25 17.53 31.04
CA LYS A 744 23.09 16.97 32.13
C LYS A 744 22.30 16.68 33.42
N GLY A 745 21.09 17.22 33.56
CA GLY A 745 20.26 17.10 34.77
C GLY A 745 19.27 15.93 34.77
N VAL A 746 19.33 15.03 33.78
CA VAL A 746 18.41 13.88 33.66
C VAL A 746 19.20 12.60 33.93
N SER A 747 18.76 11.82 34.91
CA SER A 747 19.33 10.51 35.27
C SER A 747 18.22 9.47 35.33
N PHE A 748 18.44 8.34 34.66
CA PHE A 748 17.56 7.18 34.71
C PHE A 748 18.04 6.18 35.76
N LYS A 749 17.11 5.44 36.37
CA LYS A 749 17.43 4.33 37.26
C LYS A 749 17.89 3.10 36.47
N ASP A 750 17.12 2.73 35.44
CA ASP A 750 17.39 1.55 34.60
C ASP A 750 16.75 1.73 33.22
N LEU A 751 17.47 2.42 32.32
CA LEU A 751 17.02 2.68 30.94
C LEU A 751 17.28 1.44 30.07
N GLY A 752 16.21 0.82 29.56
CA GLY A 752 16.31 -0.36 28.69
C GLY A 752 16.10 -0.07 27.20
N LEU A 753 15.32 0.95 26.84
CA LEU A 753 15.00 1.27 25.44
C LEU A 753 15.02 2.78 25.18
N LEU A 754 15.63 3.17 24.06
CA LEU A 754 15.63 4.54 23.54
C LEU A 754 14.95 4.57 22.16
N VAL A 755 13.82 5.27 22.07
CA VAL A 755 13.13 5.51 20.80
C VAL A 755 13.48 6.91 20.30
N VAL A 756 13.95 7.03 19.07
CA VAL A 756 14.31 8.31 18.43
C VAL A 756 13.47 8.50 17.18
N ASP A 757 12.61 9.53 17.18
CA ASP A 757 11.79 9.88 16.01
C ASP A 757 12.42 11.04 15.23
N GLU A 758 12.47 10.92 13.90
CA GLU A 758 13.04 11.91 12.96
C GLU A 758 14.47 12.36 13.31
N GLU A 759 15.39 11.40 13.49
CA GLU A 759 16.81 11.59 13.84
C GLU A 759 17.51 12.70 13.01
N GLN A 760 17.12 12.89 11.75
CA GLN A 760 17.71 13.89 10.86
C GLN A 760 17.63 15.33 11.39
N ARG A 761 16.58 15.68 12.16
CA ARG A 761 16.37 17.05 12.66
C ARG A 761 17.19 17.40 13.90
N PHE A 762 17.86 16.42 14.54
CA PHE A 762 18.71 16.68 15.70
C PHE A 762 20.06 17.28 15.29
N GLY A 763 20.56 18.21 16.11
CA GLY A 763 21.86 18.87 15.92
C GLY A 763 23.05 17.93 16.14
N VAL A 764 24.24 18.33 15.70
CA VAL A 764 25.47 17.51 15.77
C VAL A 764 25.80 17.07 17.21
N ASN A 765 25.75 17.99 18.18
CA ASN A 765 26.04 17.69 19.58
C ASN A 765 25.03 16.71 20.20
N GLN A 766 23.76 16.79 19.79
CA GLN A 766 22.71 15.88 20.25
C GLN A 766 22.95 14.48 19.70
N LYS A 767 23.34 14.38 18.41
CA LYS A 767 23.67 13.11 17.75
C LYS A 767 24.87 12.41 18.39
N GLU A 768 25.91 13.14 18.77
CA GLU A 768 27.04 12.56 19.51
C GLU A 768 26.61 11.98 20.87
N LYS A 769 25.72 12.67 21.58
CA LYS A 769 25.20 12.17 22.86
C LYS A 769 24.29 10.95 22.68
N ILE A 770 23.45 10.94 21.65
CA ILE A 770 22.67 9.75 21.27
C ILE A 770 23.62 8.58 20.98
N LYS A 771 24.68 8.77 20.19
CA LYS A 771 25.69 7.72 19.91
C LYS A 771 26.30 7.14 21.17
N SER A 772 26.58 7.97 22.18
CA SER A 772 27.10 7.48 23.47
C SER A 772 26.09 6.55 24.16
N LEU A 773 24.80 6.91 24.16
CA LEU A 773 23.73 6.07 24.73
C LEU A 773 23.49 4.79 23.91
N LYS A 774 23.67 4.84 22.57
CA LYS A 774 23.54 3.67 21.67
C LYS A 774 24.50 2.52 21.99
N THR A 775 25.53 2.76 22.81
CA THR A 775 26.51 1.71 23.14
C THR A 775 25.95 0.66 24.10
N GLN A 776 25.11 1.06 25.05
CA GLN A 776 24.67 0.21 26.16
C GLN A 776 23.17 -0.14 26.14
N VAL A 777 22.37 0.63 25.40
CA VAL A 777 20.89 0.55 25.44
C VAL A 777 20.36 0.19 24.05
N ASP A 778 19.25 -0.54 24.02
CA ASP A 778 18.51 -0.83 22.79
C ASP A 778 17.97 0.46 22.18
N VAL A 779 18.20 0.66 20.88
CA VAL A 779 17.80 1.88 20.18
C VAL A 779 16.92 1.57 18.98
N LEU A 780 15.73 2.16 18.98
CA LEU A 780 14.79 2.12 17.88
C LEU A 780 14.71 3.50 17.23
N THR A 781 15.11 3.60 15.97
CA THR A 781 15.01 4.87 15.22
C THR A 781 13.84 4.82 14.25
N LEU A 782 13.00 5.85 14.23
CA LEU A 782 11.88 6.01 13.29
C LEU A 782 12.20 7.13 12.29
N SER A 783 11.94 6.90 11.01
CA SER A 783 12.11 7.96 10.00
C SER A 783 11.15 7.81 8.82
N ALA A 784 10.67 8.95 8.31
CA ALA A 784 9.84 9.01 7.11
C ALA A 784 10.64 8.80 5.81
N THR A 785 11.87 9.31 5.77
CA THR A 785 12.76 9.22 4.61
C THR A 785 14.13 8.81 5.10
N PRO A 786 14.64 7.60 4.74
CA PRO A 786 15.94 7.18 5.20
C PRO A 786 17.01 8.16 4.71
N ILE A 787 17.83 8.66 5.64
CA ILE A 787 19.02 9.45 5.28
C ILE A 787 19.91 8.55 4.43
N PRO A 788 20.41 8.98 3.26
CA PRO A 788 21.09 8.06 2.34
C PRO A 788 22.33 7.36 2.93
N ARG A 789 23.02 7.99 3.90
CA ARG A 789 24.13 7.39 4.66
C ARG A 789 23.66 6.23 5.56
N THR A 790 22.49 6.39 6.16
CA THR A 790 21.89 5.41 7.06
C THR A 790 21.24 4.27 6.27
N LEU A 791 20.64 4.61 5.12
CA LEU A 791 20.21 3.63 4.12
C LEU A 791 21.37 2.71 3.75
N TYR A 792 22.54 3.30 3.50
CA TYR A 792 23.73 2.55 3.12
C TYR A 792 24.28 1.63 4.22
N MET A 793 24.38 2.12 5.45
CA MET A 793 24.80 1.27 6.59
C MET A 793 23.82 0.11 6.80
N SER A 794 22.55 0.30 6.45
CA SER A 794 21.57 -0.76 6.54
C SER A 794 21.72 -1.81 5.42
N LEU A 795 21.93 -1.36 4.18
CA LEU A 795 22.13 -2.23 3.02
C LEU A 795 23.41 -3.08 3.08
N SER A 796 24.44 -2.61 3.79
CA SER A 796 25.68 -3.36 4.01
C SER A 796 25.58 -4.42 5.12
N GLY A 797 24.39 -4.62 5.71
CA GLY A 797 24.16 -5.56 6.81
C GLY A 797 24.85 -5.13 8.11
N ILE A 798 25.25 -3.86 8.19
CA ILE A 798 25.94 -3.28 9.34
C ILE A 798 24.91 -2.74 10.34
N ARG A 799 23.81 -2.14 9.87
CA ARG A 799 22.66 -1.70 10.66
C ARG A 799 21.43 -2.49 10.24
N GLU A 800 20.57 -2.87 11.18
CA GLU A 800 19.34 -3.59 10.85
C GLU A 800 18.23 -2.59 10.49
N MET A 801 17.46 -2.91 9.44
CA MET A 801 16.40 -2.04 8.92
C MET A 801 15.14 -2.84 8.63
N SER A 802 14.00 -2.29 9.03
CA SER A 802 12.69 -2.78 8.63
C SER A 802 11.98 -1.69 7.82
N LEU A 803 11.49 -2.08 6.64
CA LEU A 803 10.78 -1.19 5.71
C LEU A 803 9.27 -1.41 5.84
N ILE A 804 8.52 -0.32 5.98
CA ILE A 804 7.07 -0.28 5.92
C ILE A 804 6.68 0.45 4.65
N THR A 805 6.28 -0.30 3.62
CA THR A 805 5.93 0.23 2.29
C THR A 805 4.43 0.17 2.01
N THR A 806 3.72 -0.71 2.71
CA THR A 806 2.29 -0.90 2.56
C THR A 806 1.54 0.20 3.33
N PRO A 807 0.79 1.08 2.65
CA PRO A 807 -0.05 2.07 3.32
C PRO A 807 -1.15 1.39 4.13
N PRO A 808 -1.59 1.98 5.25
CA PRO A 808 -2.84 1.57 5.89
C PRO A 808 -4.02 1.70 4.92
N PRO A 809 -5.06 0.84 5.04
CA PRO A 809 -6.16 0.78 4.08
C PRO A 809 -6.90 2.12 3.94
N THR A 810 -6.97 2.92 4.99
CA THR A 810 -7.61 4.25 4.96
C THR A 810 -6.85 5.28 4.14
N ARG A 811 -5.57 5.08 3.82
CA ARG A 811 -4.75 6.14 3.21
C ARG A 811 -4.87 6.14 1.69
N ARG A 812 -5.34 7.26 1.12
CA ARG A 812 -5.44 7.47 -0.33
C ARG A 812 -4.18 8.16 -0.90
N PRO A 813 -3.77 7.84 -2.14
CA PRO A 813 -2.67 8.54 -2.80
C PRO A 813 -3.01 10.00 -3.03
N ILE A 814 -2.04 10.90 -2.84
CA ILE A 814 -2.26 12.35 -2.93
C ILE A 814 -2.19 12.76 -4.40
N LYS A 815 -3.30 13.25 -4.97
CA LYS A 815 -3.37 13.75 -6.34
C LYS A 815 -2.50 14.99 -6.45
N THR A 816 -1.42 14.88 -7.21
CA THR A 816 -0.43 15.95 -7.34
C THR A 816 -0.61 16.64 -8.68
N HIS A 817 -1.04 17.90 -8.65
CA HIS A 817 -1.26 18.73 -9.83
C HIS A 817 -0.08 19.67 -10.03
N LEU A 818 0.49 19.69 -11.22
CA LEU A 818 1.58 20.60 -11.60
C LEU A 818 1.02 21.63 -12.57
N ALA A 819 0.93 22.90 -12.15
CA ALA A 819 0.30 23.96 -12.95
C ALA A 819 1.04 25.29 -12.83
N PRO A 820 0.98 26.18 -13.83
CA PRO A 820 1.42 27.55 -13.64
C PRO A 820 0.53 28.26 -12.61
N LEU A 821 1.09 29.20 -11.83
CA LEU A 821 0.31 29.95 -10.83
C LEU A 821 -0.82 30.74 -11.52
N ASN A 822 -2.07 30.38 -11.20
CA ASN A 822 -3.29 31.04 -11.66
C ASN A 822 -4.22 31.30 -10.47
N PRO A 823 -4.61 32.57 -10.19
CA PRO A 823 -5.52 32.90 -9.08
C PRO A 823 -6.85 32.13 -9.08
N GLU A 824 -7.42 31.85 -10.25
CA GLU A 824 -8.70 31.12 -10.31
C GLU A 824 -8.58 29.67 -9.87
N SER A 825 -7.48 28.99 -10.26
CA SER A 825 -7.18 27.62 -9.83
C SER A 825 -6.94 27.55 -8.32
N VAL A 826 -6.25 28.55 -7.76
CA VAL A 826 -6.05 28.67 -6.30
C VAL A 826 -7.38 28.83 -5.58
N ARG A 827 -8.25 29.73 -6.06
CA ARG A 827 -9.58 29.98 -5.48
C ARG A 827 -10.46 28.73 -5.52
N SER A 828 -10.52 28.05 -6.66
CA SER A 828 -11.31 26.83 -6.85
C SER A 828 -10.83 25.71 -5.90
N ALA A 829 -9.52 25.47 -5.84
CA ALA A 829 -8.93 24.45 -4.98
C ALA A 829 -9.21 24.70 -3.48
N ILE A 830 -9.16 25.96 -3.03
CA ILE A 830 -9.46 26.28 -1.63
C ILE A 830 -10.96 26.14 -1.35
N ARG A 831 -11.85 26.63 -2.22
CA ARG A 831 -13.31 26.49 -2.02
C ARG A 831 -13.74 25.04 -1.94
N GLN A 832 -13.26 24.20 -2.86
CA GLN A 832 -13.56 22.77 -2.86
C GLN A 832 -13.19 22.09 -1.53
N GLU A 833 -12.13 22.54 -0.83
CA GLU A 833 -11.79 22.04 0.50
C GLU A 833 -12.71 22.60 1.61
N LEU A 834 -13.05 23.88 1.55
CA LEU A 834 -13.88 24.52 2.56
C LEU A 834 -15.33 24.02 2.49
N ASP A 835 -15.86 23.77 1.29
CA ASP A 835 -17.23 23.26 1.07
C ASP A 835 -17.41 21.87 1.67
N ARG A 836 -16.34 21.06 1.72
CA ARG A 836 -16.30 19.76 2.42
C ARG A 836 -15.95 19.84 3.91
N GLY A 837 -15.86 21.05 4.48
CA GLY A 837 -15.53 21.27 5.89
C GLY A 837 -14.08 20.95 6.27
N GLY A 838 -13.17 20.93 5.29
CA GLY A 838 -11.75 20.66 5.49
C GLY A 838 -10.90 21.92 5.72
N GLN A 839 -9.61 21.71 5.98
CA GLN A 839 -8.61 22.78 6.19
C GLN A 839 -7.53 22.75 5.10
N VAL A 840 -6.87 23.88 4.87
CA VAL A 840 -5.88 24.05 3.78
C VAL A 840 -4.52 24.52 4.30
N PHE A 841 -3.45 23.93 3.77
CA PHE A 841 -2.09 24.49 3.86
C PHE A 841 -1.77 25.33 2.61
N TYR A 842 -1.41 26.59 2.80
CA TYR A 842 -0.85 27.43 1.74
C TYR A 842 0.63 27.71 2.04
N VAL A 843 1.54 27.14 1.25
CA VAL A 843 2.97 27.15 1.50
C VAL A 843 3.69 28.16 0.60
N VAL A 844 4.40 29.09 1.23
CA VAL A 844 5.27 30.07 0.55
C VAL A 844 6.76 29.74 0.78
N PRO A 845 7.65 29.98 -0.20
CA PRO A 845 9.06 29.63 -0.09
C PRO A 845 9.88 30.53 0.83
N ARG A 846 9.40 31.73 1.16
CA ARG A 846 10.10 32.73 1.98
C ARG A 846 9.12 33.51 2.86
N VAL A 847 9.63 34.05 3.97
CA VAL A 847 8.85 34.86 4.93
C VAL A 847 8.52 36.24 4.36
N GLU A 848 9.42 36.82 3.57
CA GLU A 848 9.23 38.11 2.93
C GLU A 848 8.01 38.07 1.99
N GLY A 849 7.01 38.92 2.25
CA GLY A 849 5.77 39.00 1.48
C GLY A 849 4.63 38.09 1.95
N ILE A 850 4.82 37.29 3.02
CA ILE A 850 3.77 36.37 3.51
C ILE A 850 2.48 37.08 3.92
N GLU A 851 2.59 38.28 4.50
CA GLU A 851 1.44 39.10 4.91
C GLU A 851 0.68 39.64 3.70
N GLU A 852 1.40 40.07 2.65
CA GLU A 852 0.82 40.55 1.39
C GLU A 852 0.09 39.41 0.65
N THR A 853 0.72 38.24 0.56
CA THR A 853 0.05 37.04 0.01
C THR A 853 -1.21 36.68 0.80
N THR A 854 -1.18 36.80 2.13
CA THR A 854 -2.35 36.53 2.98
C THR A 854 -3.46 37.56 2.75
N ALA A 855 -3.13 38.83 2.56
CA ALA A 855 -4.09 39.87 2.23
C ALA A 855 -4.78 39.60 0.88
N ASN A 856 -4.02 39.22 -0.14
CA ASN A 856 -4.56 38.84 -1.45
C ASN A 856 -5.49 37.62 -1.37
N LEU A 857 -5.12 36.60 -0.58
CA LEU A 857 -5.97 35.42 -0.38
C LEU A 857 -7.28 35.76 0.35
N ARG A 858 -7.25 36.69 1.32
CA ARG A 858 -8.45 37.18 2.01
C ARG A 858 -9.40 37.89 1.06
N GLU A 859 -8.89 38.66 0.10
CA GLU A 859 -9.71 39.31 -0.91
C GLU A 859 -10.39 38.28 -1.84
N MET A 860 -9.68 37.20 -2.19
CA MET A 860 -10.24 36.11 -3.01
C MET A 860 -11.29 35.27 -2.27
N ILE A 861 -11.17 35.12 -0.95
CA ILE A 861 -12.00 34.23 -0.12
C ILE A 861 -12.42 34.98 1.16
N PRO A 862 -13.44 35.86 1.07
CA PRO A 862 -13.84 36.73 2.19
C PRO A 862 -14.47 35.97 3.38
N GLY A 863 -14.88 34.71 3.20
CA GLY A 863 -15.45 33.87 4.27
C GLY A 863 -14.45 32.98 5.02
N GLY A 864 -13.18 32.94 4.62
CA GLY A 864 -12.19 32.00 5.20
C GLY A 864 -11.51 32.55 6.46
N ARG A 865 -11.27 31.69 7.47
CA ARG A 865 -10.49 32.06 8.67
C ARG A 865 -9.00 31.76 8.45
N PHE A 866 -8.15 32.78 8.49
CA PHE A 866 -6.71 32.68 8.15
C PHE A 866 -5.81 32.73 9.39
N ALA A 867 -4.78 31.89 9.40
CA ALA A 867 -3.66 31.93 10.35
C ALA A 867 -2.31 32.00 9.61
N ILE A 868 -1.29 32.62 10.20
CA ILE A 868 0.06 32.77 9.63
C ILE A 868 1.08 32.08 10.53
N ALA A 869 1.94 31.23 9.95
CA ALA A 869 3.00 30.55 10.69
C ALA A 869 4.35 30.57 9.95
N HIS A 870 5.36 31.24 10.49
CA HIS A 870 6.70 31.31 9.90
C HIS A 870 7.84 31.25 10.95
N GLY A 871 9.08 30.99 10.49
CA GLY A 871 10.17 30.51 11.36
C GLY A 871 10.93 31.61 12.09
N GLN A 872 10.51 32.86 11.84
CA GLN A 872 11.00 34.05 12.52
C GLN A 872 10.05 34.49 13.64
N MET A 873 8.86 33.88 13.76
CA MET A 873 7.96 34.11 14.88
C MET A 873 8.63 33.66 16.18
N ASP A 874 8.23 34.27 17.29
CA ASP A 874 8.60 33.72 18.58
C ASP A 874 8.11 32.28 18.67
N GLU A 875 8.95 31.40 19.21
CA GLU A 875 8.65 29.99 19.33
C GLU A 875 7.30 29.76 20.04
N SER A 876 6.95 30.58 21.04
CA SER A 876 5.70 30.49 21.81
C SER A 876 4.48 30.87 20.98
N GLU A 877 4.62 31.91 20.14
CA GLU A 877 3.56 32.40 19.26
C GLU A 877 3.27 31.40 18.13
N LEU A 878 4.33 30.85 17.52
CA LEU A 878 4.22 29.82 16.50
C LEU A 878 3.45 28.60 17.01
N GLU A 879 3.75 28.12 18.22
CA GLU A 879 3.02 27.02 18.83
C GLU A 879 1.55 27.32 19.10
N SER A 880 1.24 28.51 19.64
CA SER A 880 -0.14 28.92 19.88
C SER A 880 -0.94 28.92 18.59
N THR A 881 -0.39 29.49 17.51
CA THR A 881 -1.04 29.52 16.20
C THR A 881 -1.25 28.12 15.64
N MET A 882 -0.29 27.22 15.82
CA MET A 882 -0.44 25.83 15.40
C MET A 882 -1.53 25.09 16.17
N LEU A 883 -1.70 25.36 17.47
CA LEU A 883 -2.78 24.80 18.28
C LEU A 883 -4.16 25.32 17.82
N THR A 884 -4.28 26.63 17.58
CA THR A 884 -5.49 27.27 17.02
C THR A 884 -5.89 26.61 15.70
N PHE A 885 -4.92 26.40 14.80
CA PHE A 885 -5.18 25.72 13.55
C PHE A 885 -5.56 24.24 13.75
N SER A 886 -4.88 23.52 14.64
CA SER A 886 -5.20 22.11 14.94
C SER A 886 -6.59 21.89 15.54
N ASN A 887 -7.12 22.86 16.30
CA ASN A 887 -8.45 22.79 16.90
C ASN A 887 -9.58 23.07 15.90
N GLY A 888 -9.26 23.60 14.71
CA GLY A 888 -10.25 24.01 13.71
C GLY A 888 -10.79 25.44 13.89
N ASP A 889 -10.11 26.27 14.69
CA ASP A 889 -10.47 27.68 14.86
C ASP A 889 -10.05 28.54 13.65
N ALA A 890 -9.13 28.04 12.83
CA ALA A 890 -8.71 28.63 11.55
C ALA A 890 -8.80 27.58 10.42
N ASP A 891 -9.24 27.99 9.24
CA ASP A 891 -9.46 27.10 8.09
C ASP A 891 -8.25 27.00 7.17
N ILE A 892 -7.51 28.12 7.02
CA ILE A 892 -6.38 28.23 6.10
C ILE A 892 -5.13 28.66 6.88
N LEU A 893 -4.07 27.83 6.82
CA LEU A 893 -2.76 28.17 7.38
C LEU A 893 -1.79 28.58 6.27
N VAL A 894 -1.45 29.87 6.24
CA VAL A 894 -0.40 30.41 5.37
C VAL A 894 0.95 30.25 6.09
N CYS A 895 1.84 29.45 5.53
CA CYS A 895 3.06 29.05 6.22
C CYS A 895 4.27 28.88 5.30
N THR A 896 5.46 28.80 5.91
CA THR A 896 6.69 28.39 5.22
C THR A 896 6.93 26.89 5.39
N THR A 897 8.17 26.41 5.20
CA THR A 897 8.57 25.00 5.37
C THR A 897 8.45 24.47 6.80
N ILE A 898 7.92 25.21 7.77
CA ILE A 898 7.82 24.77 9.18
C ILE A 898 6.88 23.58 9.34
N ILE A 899 5.84 23.49 8.53
CA ILE A 899 4.91 22.34 8.56
C ILE A 899 5.60 21.02 8.18
N GLU A 900 6.83 21.07 7.64
CA GLU A 900 7.70 19.91 7.47
C GLU A 900 7.98 19.21 8.80
N SER A 901 7.89 19.90 9.94
CA SER A 901 8.39 19.48 11.27
C SER A 901 7.48 18.58 12.12
N GLY A 902 6.46 17.93 11.54
CA GLY A 902 5.81 16.79 12.20
C GLY A 902 4.31 16.86 12.42
N LEU A 903 3.64 17.94 12.03
CA LEU A 903 2.24 18.17 12.37
C LEU A 903 1.31 17.17 11.66
N ASP A 904 0.50 16.49 12.47
CA ASP A 904 -0.56 15.57 12.06
C ASP A 904 -1.92 16.22 12.31
N ILE A 905 -2.54 16.73 11.25
CA ILE A 905 -3.86 17.36 11.32
C ILE A 905 -4.79 16.62 10.36
N PRO A 906 -5.67 15.75 10.86
CA PRO A 906 -6.53 14.90 10.03
C PRO A 906 -7.41 15.67 9.05
N ARG A 907 -7.89 16.85 9.44
CA ARG A 907 -8.78 17.70 8.64
C ARG A 907 -8.10 18.40 7.46
N VAL A 908 -6.77 18.39 7.38
CA VAL A 908 -6.06 19.05 6.28
C VAL A 908 -5.86 18.07 5.12
N ASN A 909 -6.62 18.29 4.05
CA ASN A 909 -6.59 17.42 2.88
C ASN A 909 -6.12 18.12 1.60
N THR A 910 -5.96 19.45 1.60
CA THR A 910 -5.40 20.18 0.45
C THR A 910 -4.19 21.01 0.84
N ILE A 911 -3.13 20.92 0.02
CA ILE A 911 -1.91 21.73 0.11
C ILE A 911 -1.65 22.45 -1.21
N LEU A 912 -1.40 23.75 -1.13
CA LEU A 912 -1.01 24.59 -2.25
C LEU A 912 0.42 25.07 -1.98
N ILE A 913 1.35 24.77 -2.89
CA ILE A 913 2.75 25.17 -2.77
C ILE A 913 3.07 26.17 -3.88
N GLU A 914 3.31 27.40 -3.48
CA GLU A 914 3.76 28.46 -4.38
C GLU A 914 5.23 28.26 -4.74
N ASP A 915 5.61 28.56 -5.99
CA ASP A 915 7.01 28.54 -6.41
C ASP A 915 7.73 27.18 -6.16
N ALA A 916 7.03 26.06 -6.41
CA ALA A 916 7.48 24.70 -6.11
C ALA A 916 8.89 24.33 -6.63
N HIS A 917 9.31 24.95 -7.75
CA HIS A 917 10.64 24.77 -8.35
C HIS A 917 11.83 25.12 -7.42
N ARG A 918 11.60 25.95 -6.40
CA ARG A 918 12.63 26.36 -5.41
C ARG A 918 12.88 25.35 -4.31
N PHE A 919 11.96 24.40 -4.09
CA PHE A 919 12.07 23.42 -3.02
C PHE A 919 12.89 22.20 -3.45
N GLY A 920 13.55 21.53 -2.51
CA GLY A 920 14.18 20.22 -2.73
C GLY A 920 13.15 19.09 -2.89
N LEU A 921 13.51 17.99 -3.56
CA LEU A 921 12.59 16.88 -3.80
C LEU A 921 12.09 16.24 -2.48
N ALA A 922 13.01 15.99 -1.54
CA ALA A 922 12.67 15.50 -0.20
C ALA A 922 11.74 16.46 0.58
N GLN A 923 11.92 17.78 0.42
CA GLN A 923 11.07 18.77 1.09
C GLN A 923 9.66 18.77 0.49
N LEU A 924 9.54 18.80 -0.85
CA LEU A 924 8.24 18.71 -1.52
C LEU A 924 7.49 17.44 -1.13
N TYR A 925 8.19 16.32 -1.01
CA TYR A 925 7.57 15.07 -0.58
C TYR A 925 7.12 15.09 0.88
N GLN A 926 7.92 15.65 1.78
CA GLN A 926 7.54 15.80 3.18
C GLN A 926 6.36 16.75 3.34
N LEU A 927 6.33 17.88 2.62
CA LEU A 927 5.20 18.81 2.59
C LEU A 927 3.94 18.14 2.04
N ARG A 928 4.06 17.46 0.90
CA ARG A 928 2.96 16.68 0.31
C ARG A 928 2.43 15.66 1.32
N GLY A 929 3.31 14.92 1.99
CA GLY A 929 2.94 13.91 2.98
C GLY A 929 2.26 14.42 4.25
N ARG A 930 2.11 15.75 4.42
CA ARG A 930 1.37 16.34 5.55
C ARG A 930 -0.14 16.32 5.38
N VAL A 931 -0.64 16.18 4.15
CA VAL A 931 -2.09 16.14 3.84
C VAL A 931 -2.57 14.73 3.52
N GLY A 932 -3.89 14.50 3.59
CA GLY A 932 -4.52 13.23 3.19
C GLY A 932 -4.44 12.15 4.26
N ARG A 933 -4.89 12.51 5.47
CA ARG A 933 -4.87 11.62 6.64
C ARG A 933 -6.24 11.10 7.05
N ALA A 934 -7.33 11.79 6.66
CA ALA A 934 -8.71 11.43 7.01
C ALA A 934 -9.37 10.39 6.06
N GLY A 935 -8.60 9.66 5.27
CA GLY A 935 -9.13 8.73 4.25
C GLY A 935 -9.96 9.36 3.13
N ILE A 936 -10.01 10.69 3.10
CA ILE A 936 -10.54 11.51 2.03
C ILE A 936 -9.44 11.74 1.00
N GLN A 937 -9.82 11.90 -0.27
CA GLN A 937 -8.88 12.24 -1.33
C GLN A 937 -8.21 13.59 -1.06
N ALA A 938 -6.88 13.58 -0.99
CA ALA A 938 -6.09 14.78 -0.81
C ALA A 938 -5.51 15.30 -2.14
N HIS A 939 -5.36 16.62 -2.20
CA HIS A 939 -4.84 17.33 -3.36
C HIS A 939 -3.59 18.12 -2.99
N ALA A 940 -2.56 18.01 -3.83
CA ALA A 940 -1.33 18.79 -3.73
C ALA A 940 -1.14 19.59 -5.02
N TRP A 941 -1.31 20.90 -4.93
CA TRP A 941 -1.12 21.82 -6.05
C TRP A 941 0.30 22.41 -5.99
N LEU A 942 1.13 22.05 -6.97
CA LEU A 942 2.50 22.54 -7.11
C LEU A 942 2.53 23.62 -8.19
N PHE A 943 2.61 24.88 -7.77
CA PHE A 943 2.63 26.01 -8.70
C PHE A 943 4.04 26.39 -9.14
N TYR A 944 4.19 26.77 -10.41
CA TYR A 944 5.42 27.33 -10.95
C TYR A 944 5.15 28.63 -11.73
N PRO A 945 6.13 29.54 -11.86
CA PRO A 945 5.93 30.82 -12.53
C PRO A 945 5.75 30.65 -14.04
N LYS A 946 4.73 31.30 -14.62
CA LYS A 946 4.37 31.22 -16.06
C LYS A 946 5.43 31.83 -17.00
N GLN A 947 6.24 32.77 -16.51
CA GLN A 947 7.13 33.64 -17.31
C GLN A 947 8.63 33.29 -17.22
N ARG A 948 9.03 32.27 -16.45
CA ARG A 948 10.44 31.85 -16.30
C ARG A 948 10.68 30.46 -16.88
N THR A 949 11.79 30.30 -17.60
CA THR A 949 12.27 28.99 -18.02
C THR A 949 12.76 28.21 -16.79
N LEU A 950 12.09 27.08 -16.51
CA LEU A 950 12.55 26.14 -15.49
C LEU A 950 13.87 25.50 -15.92
N SER A 951 14.81 25.32 -15.00
CA SER A 951 16.01 24.52 -15.26
C SER A 951 15.65 23.05 -15.47
N ASP A 952 16.47 22.31 -16.23
CA ASP A 952 16.21 20.89 -16.48
C ASP A 952 16.20 20.07 -15.18
N ALA A 953 17.09 20.38 -14.23
CA ALA A 953 17.08 19.79 -12.89
C ALA A 953 15.79 20.10 -12.10
N ALA A 954 15.22 21.30 -12.22
CA ALA A 954 13.94 21.63 -11.58
C ALA A 954 12.77 20.90 -12.25
N ARG A 955 12.77 20.81 -13.58
CA ARG A 955 11.75 20.07 -14.35
C ARG A 955 11.78 18.57 -14.03
N GLN A 956 12.97 17.96 -13.97
CA GLN A 956 13.11 16.55 -13.58
C GLN A 956 12.63 16.29 -12.15
N ARG A 957 12.94 17.18 -11.18
CA ARG A 957 12.42 17.07 -9.81
C ARG A 957 10.89 17.18 -9.73
N LEU A 958 10.30 18.15 -10.42
CA LEU A 958 8.84 18.34 -10.46
C LEU A 958 8.12 17.19 -11.20
N ARG A 959 8.72 16.61 -12.23
CA ARG A 959 8.20 15.38 -12.86
C ARG A 959 8.32 14.18 -11.94
N ALA A 960 9.46 14.01 -11.26
CA ALA A 960 9.65 12.90 -10.32
C ALA A 960 8.59 12.91 -9.20
N ILE A 961 8.28 14.06 -8.60
CA ILE A 961 7.24 14.13 -7.56
C ILE A 961 5.83 13.78 -8.09
N GLN A 962 5.56 14.06 -9.37
CA GLN A 962 4.32 13.71 -10.05
C GLN A 962 4.26 12.21 -10.45
N GLU A 963 5.38 11.63 -10.87
CA GLU A 963 5.48 10.19 -11.19
C GLU A 963 5.34 9.32 -9.92
N PHE A 964 5.89 9.75 -8.79
CA PHE A 964 5.81 9.06 -7.51
C PHE A 964 4.60 9.51 -6.66
N THR A 965 3.41 9.55 -7.26
CA THR A 965 2.13 9.86 -6.58
C THR A 965 1.64 8.73 -5.67
N GLN A 966 2.09 7.50 -5.89
CA GLN A 966 1.73 6.35 -5.08
C GLN A 966 2.36 6.41 -3.68
N LEU A 967 1.58 6.00 -2.67
CA LEU A 967 2.01 5.82 -1.29
C LEU A 967 3.05 4.68 -1.20
N GLY A 968 4.05 4.81 -0.33
CA GLY A 968 5.13 3.83 -0.17
C GLY A 968 6.36 4.11 -1.06
N SER A 969 6.31 5.21 -1.83
CA SER A 969 7.38 5.65 -2.71
C SER A 969 8.53 6.38 -1.99
N GLY A 970 8.45 6.62 -0.68
CA GLY A 970 9.44 7.44 0.04
C GLY A 970 10.86 6.88 -0.02
N TYR A 971 11.02 5.56 -0.02
CA TYR A 971 12.29 4.89 -0.26
C TYR A 971 12.82 5.14 -1.69
N GLN A 972 11.96 4.99 -2.70
CA GLN A 972 12.31 5.19 -4.11
C GLN A 972 12.64 6.65 -4.40
N LEU A 973 11.92 7.57 -3.76
CA LEU A 973 12.20 8.99 -3.84
C LEU A 973 13.51 9.34 -3.13
N ALA A 974 13.82 8.75 -1.98
CA ALA A 974 15.11 8.95 -1.32
C ALA A 974 16.26 8.46 -2.21
N MET A 975 16.09 7.34 -2.91
CA MET A 975 17.03 6.87 -3.92
C MET A 975 17.16 7.86 -5.08
N ARG A 976 16.05 8.40 -5.61
CA ARG A 976 16.07 9.40 -6.69
C ARG A 976 16.62 10.76 -6.25
N ASP A 977 16.35 11.22 -5.03
CA ASP A 977 16.92 12.44 -4.47
C ASP A 977 18.43 12.27 -4.25
N MET A 978 18.88 11.08 -3.82
CA MET A 978 20.29 10.73 -3.77
C MET A 978 20.94 10.74 -5.16
N GLU A 979 20.25 10.22 -6.18
CA GLU A 979 20.73 10.25 -7.57
C GLU A 979 20.80 11.67 -8.13
N ILE A 980 19.79 12.50 -7.88
CA ILE A 980 19.70 13.88 -8.40
C ILE A 980 20.68 14.82 -7.69
N ARG A 981 20.91 14.64 -6.38
CA ARG A 981 21.85 15.47 -5.59
C ARG A 981 23.30 14.99 -5.66
N GLY A 982 23.54 13.74 -6.03
CA GLY A 982 24.84 13.09 -5.95
C GLY A 982 25.19 12.63 -4.52
N VAL A 983 25.96 11.54 -4.43
CA VAL A 983 26.32 10.84 -3.17
C VAL A 983 27.37 11.62 -2.34
N GLY A 984 27.92 12.72 -2.89
CA GLY A 984 29.12 13.38 -2.40
C GLY A 984 29.09 13.93 -0.97
N ASN A 985 27.92 14.26 -0.42
CA ASN A 985 27.82 14.82 0.94
C ASN A 985 27.69 13.77 2.05
N LEU A 986 27.65 12.47 1.74
CA LEU A 986 27.20 11.45 2.68
C LEU A 986 28.30 10.85 3.56
N LEU A 987 29.55 10.86 3.10
CA LEU A 987 30.68 10.24 3.81
C LEU A 987 31.81 11.22 4.14
N GLY A 988 31.52 12.53 4.05
CA GLY A 988 32.49 13.61 4.27
C GLY A 988 33.09 14.13 2.96
N ALA A 989 33.54 15.38 2.97
CA ALA A 989 33.94 16.13 1.77
C ALA A 989 35.11 15.50 0.98
N GLU A 990 35.93 14.64 1.59
CA GLU A 990 37.06 13.97 0.90
C GLU A 990 36.64 12.76 0.05
N GLN A 991 35.45 12.19 0.28
CA GLN A 991 35.05 10.89 -0.30
C GLN A 991 34.16 11.02 -1.55
N SER A 992 33.58 12.20 -1.77
CA SER A 992 32.73 12.51 -2.93
C SER A 992 33.41 12.22 -4.27
N GLY A 993 34.66 12.69 -4.44
CA GLY A 993 35.39 12.55 -5.70
C GLY A 993 35.81 11.12 -6.06
N GLN A 994 35.73 10.16 -5.13
CA GLN A 994 36.09 8.77 -5.39
C GLN A 994 34.92 7.97 -6.00
N MET A 995 33.69 8.30 -5.60
CA MET A 995 32.48 7.65 -6.12
C MET A 995 32.18 8.07 -7.56
N ASP A 996 32.36 9.35 -7.86
CA ASP A 996 32.19 9.88 -9.23
C ASP A 996 33.17 9.23 -10.23
N ALA A 997 34.31 8.73 -9.76
CA ALA A 997 35.35 8.17 -10.62
C ALA A 997 35.10 6.71 -11.05
N ILE A 998 34.53 5.88 -10.17
CA ILE A 998 34.33 4.44 -10.45
C ILE A 998 32.85 4.02 -10.56
N GLY A 999 31.93 4.91 -10.21
CA GLY A 999 30.51 4.61 -10.13
C GLY A 999 30.12 4.03 -8.77
N PHE A 1000 28.90 4.36 -8.34
CA PHE A 1000 28.38 4.00 -7.02
C PHE A 1000 28.36 2.49 -6.78
N ASP A 1001 27.74 1.72 -7.69
CA ASP A 1001 27.52 0.27 -7.49
C ASP A 1001 28.83 -0.51 -7.29
N LEU A 1002 29.86 -0.24 -8.11
CA LEU A 1002 31.17 -0.88 -7.98
C LEU A 1002 31.90 -0.46 -6.70
N TYR A 1003 31.75 0.79 -6.26
CA TYR A 1003 32.30 1.24 -4.98
C TYR A 1003 31.69 0.43 -3.82
N MET A 1004 30.38 0.19 -3.85
CA MET A 1004 29.69 -0.55 -2.78
C MET A 1004 30.21 -1.99 -2.67
N GLU A 1005 30.33 -2.67 -3.82
CA GLU A 1005 30.84 -4.03 -3.88
C GLU A 1005 32.27 -4.13 -3.31
N MET A 1006 33.14 -3.17 -3.69
CA MET A 1006 34.51 -3.11 -3.18
C MET A 1006 34.57 -2.86 -1.66
N LEU A 1007 33.60 -2.15 -1.06
CA LEU A 1007 33.54 -2.02 0.41
C LEU A 1007 33.10 -3.32 1.07
N GLU A 1008 32.11 -4.01 0.50
CA GLU A 1008 31.65 -5.29 1.02
C GLU A 1008 32.77 -6.34 0.98
N GLU A 1009 33.51 -6.42 -0.13
CA GLU A 1009 34.72 -7.24 -0.26
C GLU A 1009 35.74 -6.90 0.84
N ALA A 1010 36.05 -5.61 1.05
CA ALA A 1010 37.00 -5.18 2.07
C ALA A 1010 36.54 -5.53 3.50
N ILE A 1011 35.24 -5.48 3.80
CA ILE A 1011 34.69 -5.88 5.11
C ILE A 1011 34.81 -7.40 5.29
N ARG A 1012 34.51 -8.19 4.25
CA ARG A 1012 34.65 -9.66 4.28
C ARG A 1012 36.10 -10.12 4.43
N GLU A 1013 37.02 -9.48 3.71
CA GLU A 1013 38.47 -9.71 3.87
C GLU A 1013 38.91 -9.49 5.33
N ILE A 1014 38.45 -8.40 5.96
CA ILE A 1014 38.81 -8.09 7.35
C ILE A 1014 38.14 -9.06 8.33
N ARG A 1015 36.96 -9.61 8.00
CA ARG A 1015 36.24 -10.61 8.82
C ARG A 1015 36.79 -12.04 8.69
N GLY A 1016 37.76 -12.29 7.81
CA GLY A 1016 38.51 -13.55 7.77
C GLY A 1016 37.77 -14.75 7.19
N GLN A 1017 36.89 -14.56 6.20
CA GLN A 1017 36.30 -15.68 5.45
C GLN A 1017 37.17 -16.00 4.23
N GLU A 1018 38.09 -16.95 4.37
CA GLU A 1018 38.93 -17.45 3.27
C GLU A 1018 38.44 -18.79 2.73
N ILE A 1019 37.98 -18.78 1.48
CA ILE A 1019 38.31 -19.78 0.47
C ILE A 1019 38.59 -18.97 -0.82
N PRO A 1020 39.70 -19.20 -1.54
CA PRO A 1020 39.96 -18.52 -2.81
C PRO A 1020 38.95 -19.00 -3.86
N GLN A 1021 37.82 -18.29 -3.98
CA GLN A 1021 36.91 -18.42 -5.11
C GLN A 1021 37.48 -17.65 -6.29
N VAL A 1022 37.44 -18.25 -7.48
CA VAL A 1022 37.79 -17.54 -8.72
C VAL A 1022 36.73 -16.46 -8.97
N GLU A 1023 37.14 -15.26 -9.41
CA GLU A 1023 36.24 -14.10 -9.55
C GLU A 1023 35.04 -14.38 -10.49
N ASP A 1024 35.28 -15.03 -11.64
CA ASP A 1024 34.24 -15.50 -12.56
C ASP A 1024 34.71 -16.73 -13.38
N THR A 1025 33.77 -17.52 -13.91
CA THR A 1025 34.06 -18.66 -14.78
C THR A 1025 33.48 -18.44 -16.19
N GLN A 1026 34.33 -18.50 -17.21
CA GLN A 1026 33.89 -18.41 -18.62
C GLN A 1026 33.56 -19.80 -19.20
N ILE A 1027 32.39 -19.96 -19.82
CA ILE A 1027 31.95 -21.21 -20.46
C ILE A 1027 31.86 -21.05 -21.97
N ASP A 1028 32.80 -21.66 -22.69
CA ASP A 1028 32.90 -21.63 -24.15
C ASP A 1028 32.47 -22.99 -24.76
N LEU A 1029 31.40 -23.60 -24.23
CA LEU A 1029 30.81 -24.82 -24.81
C LEU A 1029 29.91 -24.48 -26.01
N ASN A 1030 29.82 -25.40 -26.97
CA ASN A 1030 29.02 -25.27 -28.18
C ASN A 1030 27.51 -25.48 -27.91
N LEU A 1031 26.87 -24.52 -27.22
CA LEU A 1031 25.49 -24.59 -26.73
C LEU A 1031 24.70 -23.36 -27.16
N THR A 1032 23.42 -23.56 -27.49
CA THR A 1032 22.48 -22.49 -27.84
C THR A 1032 21.74 -22.01 -26.61
N ALA A 1033 22.38 -21.16 -25.81
CA ALA A 1033 21.85 -20.65 -24.55
C ALA A 1033 21.43 -19.18 -24.67
N PHE A 1034 20.13 -18.93 -24.84
CA PHE A 1034 19.54 -17.59 -24.86
C PHE A 1034 18.05 -17.64 -24.51
N ILE A 1035 17.46 -16.48 -24.21
CA ILE A 1035 16.01 -16.32 -24.04
C ILE A 1035 15.41 -15.93 -25.40
N PRO A 1036 14.58 -16.78 -26.02
CA PRO A 1036 13.95 -16.49 -27.30
C PRO A 1036 13.03 -15.26 -27.25
N ALA A 1037 12.98 -14.49 -28.34
CA ALA A 1037 12.19 -13.24 -28.42
C ALA A 1037 10.68 -13.49 -28.53
N ASP A 1038 10.29 -14.68 -28.99
CA ASP A 1038 8.93 -15.21 -28.99
C ASP A 1038 8.47 -15.67 -27.60
N TYR A 1039 9.39 -16.01 -26.70
CA TYR A 1039 9.08 -16.41 -25.32
C TYR A 1039 8.97 -15.22 -24.36
N ILE A 1040 9.95 -14.30 -24.39
CA ILE A 1040 9.89 -13.03 -23.68
C ILE A 1040 10.03 -11.90 -24.70
N THR A 1041 8.90 -11.31 -25.08
CA THR A 1041 8.81 -10.27 -26.11
C THR A 1041 9.29 -8.91 -25.61
N ASP A 1042 9.07 -8.61 -24.33
CA ASP A 1042 9.46 -7.34 -23.72
C ASP A 1042 10.96 -7.33 -23.40
N LEU A 1043 11.66 -6.33 -23.93
CA LEU A 1043 13.11 -6.24 -23.82
C LEU A 1043 13.56 -5.99 -22.38
N ASP A 1044 12.77 -5.26 -21.58
CA ASP A 1044 13.08 -4.98 -20.19
C ASP A 1044 12.89 -6.21 -19.30
N GLN A 1045 11.81 -6.98 -19.51
CA GLN A 1045 11.60 -8.26 -18.86
C GLN A 1045 12.69 -9.26 -19.24
N LYS A 1046 13.09 -9.31 -20.51
CA LYS A 1046 14.18 -10.17 -20.98
C LYS A 1046 15.50 -9.81 -20.29
N MET A 1047 15.80 -8.53 -20.11
CA MET A 1047 16.98 -8.06 -19.37
C MET A 1047 16.91 -8.38 -17.87
N SER A 1048 15.74 -8.23 -17.24
CA SER A 1048 15.51 -8.61 -15.85
C SER A 1048 15.69 -10.13 -15.65
N ALA A 1049 15.16 -10.94 -16.56
CA ALA A 1049 15.29 -12.38 -16.58
C ALA A 1049 16.77 -12.82 -16.67
N TYR A 1050 17.56 -12.24 -17.58
CA TYR A 1050 19.00 -12.51 -17.66
C TYR A 1050 19.74 -12.14 -16.36
N ARG A 1051 19.38 -11.02 -15.71
CA ARG A 1051 19.96 -10.63 -14.43
C ARG A 1051 19.60 -11.57 -13.29
N ALA A 1052 18.34 -11.98 -13.18
CA ALA A 1052 17.89 -12.92 -12.17
C ALA A 1052 18.69 -14.24 -12.26
N VAL A 1053 18.89 -14.72 -13.48
CA VAL A 1053 19.67 -15.91 -13.76
C VAL A 1053 21.17 -15.72 -13.48
N ALA A 1054 21.74 -14.56 -13.79
CA ALA A 1054 23.15 -14.26 -13.51
C ALA A 1054 23.46 -14.01 -12.02
N THR A 1055 22.47 -13.57 -11.23
CA THR A 1055 22.63 -13.25 -9.79
C THR A 1055 22.30 -14.42 -8.87
N ALA A 1056 21.63 -15.46 -9.38
CA ALA A 1056 21.34 -16.68 -8.63
C ALA A 1056 22.62 -17.28 -8.05
N LYS A 1057 22.59 -17.70 -6.78
CA LYS A 1057 23.73 -18.26 -6.04
C LYS A 1057 23.60 -19.76 -5.77
N SER A 1058 22.41 -20.31 -5.98
CA SER A 1058 22.10 -21.71 -5.66
C SER A 1058 21.29 -22.41 -6.77
N LYS A 1059 21.41 -23.74 -6.80
CA LYS A 1059 20.58 -24.61 -7.65
C LYS A 1059 19.09 -24.52 -7.28
N GLY A 1060 18.78 -24.28 -6.01
CA GLY A 1060 17.40 -24.07 -5.53
C GLY A 1060 16.78 -22.82 -6.16
N GLU A 1061 17.50 -21.70 -6.14
CA GLU A 1061 17.07 -20.45 -6.78
C GLU A 1061 16.86 -20.62 -8.29
N LEU A 1062 17.78 -21.29 -9.00
CA LEU A 1062 17.62 -21.54 -10.44
C LEU A 1062 16.36 -22.37 -10.75
N LYS A 1063 16.03 -23.38 -9.93
CA LYS A 1063 14.78 -24.13 -10.06
C LYS A 1063 13.54 -23.27 -9.78
N GLN A 1064 13.62 -22.38 -8.79
CA GLN A 1064 12.53 -21.45 -8.48
C GLN A 1064 12.31 -20.46 -9.63
N ILE A 1065 13.39 -19.94 -10.25
CA ILE A 1065 13.32 -19.11 -11.44
C ILE A 1065 12.70 -19.89 -12.61
N ALA A 1066 13.08 -21.15 -12.81
CA ALA A 1066 12.50 -22.00 -13.85
C ALA A 1066 10.99 -22.20 -13.65
N ALA A 1067 10.56 -22.51 -12.42
CA ALA A 1067 9.15 -22.66 -12.08
C ALA A 1067 8.38 -21.34 -12.30
N GLU A 1068 8.98 -20.21 -11.92
CA GLU A 1068 8.39 -18.88 -12.14
C GLU A 1068 8.25 -18.54 -13.63
N TRP A 1069 9.27 -18.81 -14.44
CA TRP A 1069 9.19 -18.59 -15.89
C TRP A 1069 8.14 -19.48 -16.54
N SER A 1070 8.03 -20.73 -16.07
CA SER A 1070 7.00 -21.65 -16.54
C SER A 1070 5.59 -21.18 -16.22
N ASP A 1071 5.39 -20.57 -15.05
CA ASP A 1071 4.10 -20.02 -14.63
C ASP A 1071 3.77 -18.72 -15.40
N ARG A 1072 4.76 -17.82 -15.57
CA ARG A 1072 4.54 -16.48 -16.16
C ARG A 1072 4.53 -16.42 -17.69
N TYR A 1073 5.27 -17.31 -18.35
CA TYR A 1073 5.50 -17.27 -19.79
C TYR A 1073 5.12 -18.59 -20.48
N GLY A 1074 4.65 -19.59 -19.73
CA GLY A 1074 4.36 -20.93 -20.25
C GLY A 1074 5.62 -21.80 -20.38
N THR A 1075 5.52 -22.90 -21.11
CA THR A 1075 6.56 -23.95 -21.16
C THR A 1075 7.93 -23.41 -21.60
N LEU A 1076 8.98 -23.75 -20.84
CA LEU A 1076 10.36 -23.32 -21.10
C LEU A 1076 10.89 -23.84 -22.46
N PRO A 1077 11.29 -22.95 -23.38
CA PRO A 1077 11.95 -23.34 -24.62
C PRO A 1077 13.29 -24.03 -24.36
N VAL A 1078 13.72 -24.88 -25.29
CA VAL A 1078 15.01 -25.59 -25.21
C VAL A 1078 16.20 -24.64 -24.97
N PRO A 1079 16.33 -23.49 -25.67
CA PRO A 1079 17.42 -22.55 -25.43
C PRO A 1079 17.43 -21.91 -24.04
N ALA A 1080 16.25 -21.64 -23.47
CA ALA A 1080 16.12 -21.05 -22.14
C ALA A 1080 16.48 -22.07 -21.05
N ASN A 1081 16.10 -23.34 -21.23
CA ASN A 1081 16.51 -24.42 -20.34
C ASN A 1081 18.03 -24.66 -20.40
N GLN A 1082 18.64 -24.58 -21.59
CA GLN A 1082 20.09 -24.65 -21.74
C GLN A 1082 20.80 -23.50 -20.98
N LEU A 1083 20.28 -22.27 -21.03
CA LEU A 1083 20.81 -21.12 -20.29
C LEU A 1083 20.86 -21.39 -18.77
N LEU A 1084 19.77 -21.89 -18.19
CA LEU A 1084 19.70 -22.22 -16.75
C LEU A 1084 20.75 -23.27 -16.36
N ARG A 1085 20.95 -24.28 -17.21
CA ARG A 1085 21.94 -25.35 -16.97
C ARG A 1085 23.37 -24.88 -17.16
N VAL A 1086 23.63 -23.95 -18.10
CA VAL A 1086 24.94 -23.29 -18.23
C VAL A 1086 25.27 -22.49 -16.97
N MET A 1087 24.29 -21.80 -16.38
CA MET A 1087 24.50 -21.09 -15.11
C MET A 1087 24.69 -22.04 -13.92
N GLU A 1088 23.98 -23.17 -13.87
CA GLU A 1088 24.25 -24.22 -12.88
C GLU A 1088 25.70 -24.71 -12.97
N LEU A 1089 26.18 -25.01 -14.19
CA LEU A 1089 27.58 -25.38 -14.41
C LEU A 1089 28.53 -24.27 -13.97
N LYS A 1090 28.23 -23.00 -14.29
CA LYS A 1090 29.04 -21.83 -13.92
C LYS A 1090 29.18 -21.69 -12.41
N GLN A 1091 28.09 -21.83 -11.67
CA GLN A 1091 28.10 -21.77 -10.20
C GLN A 1091 28.95 -22.89 -9.57
N LEU A 1092 28.80 -24.12 -10.07
CA LEU A 1092 29.58 -25.26 -9.61
C LEU A 1092 31.07 -25.08 -9.91
N ALA A 1093 31.39 -24.64 -11.14
CA ALA A 1093 32.75 -24.40 -11.58
C ALA A 1093 33.44 -23.29 -10.75
N LYS A 1094 32.73 -22.22 -10.43
CA LYS A 1094 33.21 -21.11 -9.59
C LYS A 1094 33.56 -21.56 -8.18
N LYS A 1095 32.69 -22.37 -7.54
CA LYS A 1095 32.94 -22.94 -6.21
C LYS A 1095 34.14 -23.89 -6.19
N LEU A 1096 34.35 -24.62 -7.28
CA LEU A 1096 35.44 -25.58 -7.45
C LEU A 1096 36.75 -24.95 -7.95
N GLY A 1097 36.78 -23.64 -8.22
CA GLY A 1097 38.01 -22.96 -8.61
C GLY A 1097 38.42 -23.09 -10.08
N PHE A 1098 37.47 -23.28 -11.00
CA PHE A 1098 37.74 -23.27 -12.45
C PHE A 1098 37.47 -21.88 -13.05
N SER A 1099 38.42 -21.34 -13.82
CA SER A 1099 38.31 -20.01 -14.45
C SER A 1099 37.71 -20.05 -15.85
N ARG A 1100 37.94 -21.12 -16.62
CA ARG A 1100 37.44 -21.24 -17.98
C ARG A 1100 37.21 -22.68 -18.40
N ILE A 1101 36.12 -22.92 -19.12
CA ILE A 1101 35.73 -24.22 -19.69
C ILE A 1101 35.68 -24.05 -21.20
N LYS A 1102 36.55 -24.73 -21.95
CA LYS A 1102 36.58 -24.64 -23.42
C LYS A 1102 36.86 -25.99 -24.07
N PRO A 1103 36.30 -26.28 -25.25
CA PRO A 1103 36.70 -27.45 -26.04
C PRO A 1103 38.15 -27.28 -26.55
N GLU A 1104 38.95 -28.35 -26.49
CA GLU A 1104 40.29 -28.42 -27.07
C GLU A 1104 40.31 -29.62 -28.04
N ASN A 1105 40.33 -29.32 -29.35
CA ASN A 1105 40.12 -30.29 -30.44
C ASN A 1105 38.72 -30.97 -30.42
N LYS A 1106 38.42 -31.83 -31.41
CA LYS A 1106 37.14 -32.58 -31.49
C LYS A 1106 36.96 -33.65 -30.39
N GLN A 1107 37.93 -33.86 -29.51
CA GLN A 1107 37.95 -35.01 -28.59
C GLN A 1107 37.99 -34.64 -27.10
N HIS A 1108 38.39 -33.43 -26.70
CA HIS A 1108 38.65 -33.09 -25.30
C HIS A 1108 38.02 -31.75 -24.88
N VAL A 1109 37.75 -31.60 -23.60
CA VAL A 1109 37.33 -30.33 -22.97
C VAL A 1109 38.38 -29.97 -21.91
N VAL A 1110 38.80 -28.70 -21.88
CA VAL A 1110 39.80 -28.18 -20.95
C VAL A 1110 39.13 -27.27 -19.93
N LEU A 1111 39.52 -27.45 -18.67
CA LEU A 1111 39.13 -26.65 -17.52
C LEU A 1111 40.38 -25.91 -17.04
N GLU A 1112 40.47 -24.60 -17.25
CA GLU A 1112 41.57 -23.78 -16.73
C GLU A 1112 41.34 -23.53 -15.23
N THR A 1113 42.40 -23.62 -14.44
CA THR A 1113 42.31 -23.44 -12.99
C THR A 1113 43.63 -22.88 -12.41
N PRO A 1114 43.57 -21.93 -11.47
CA PRO A 1114 44.73 -21.47 -10.70
C PRO A 1114 45.11 -22.45 -9.57
N MET A 1115 44.38 -23.55 -9.38
CA MET A 1115 44.63 -24.52 -8.30
C MET A 1115 45.95 -25.28 -8.51
N GLU A 1116 46.67 -25.52 -7.41
CA GLU A 1116 47.83 -26.40 -7.38
C GLU A 1116 47.43 -27.88 -7.20
N GLU A 1117 48.33 -28.80 -7.53
CA GLU A 1117 48.12 -30.25 -7.53
C GLU A 1117 47.55 -30.83 -6.21
N PRO A 1118 47.95 -30.36 -5.00
CA PRO A 1118 47.37 -30.84 -3.75
C PRO A 1118 45.88 -30.53 -3.61
N ALA A 1119 45.44 -29.35 -4.05
CA ALA A 1119 44.04 -28.93 -4.00
C ALA A 1119 43.19 -29.73 -5.01
N TRP A 1120 43.74 -29.99 -6.19
CA TRP A 1120 43.10 -30.86 -7.19
C TRP A 1120 42.89 -32.29 -6.67
N ASN A 1121 43.88 -32.89 -6.00
CA ASN A 1121 43.80 -34.26 -5.51
C ASN A 1121 42.68 -34.45 -4.46
N LEU A 1122 42.40 -33.43 -3.64
CA LEU A 1122 41.27 -33.44 -2.70
C LEU A 1122 39.92 -33.45 -3.42
N LEU A 1123 39.76 -32.63 -4.46
CA LEU A 1123 38.53 -32.61 -5.28
C LEU A 1123 38.35 -33.89 -6.08
N ALA A 1124 39.44 -34.41 -6.65
CA ALA A 1124 39.43 -35.63 -7.45
C ALA A 1124 39.12 -36.89 -6.61
N ALA A 1125 39.40 -36.89 -5.31
CA ALA A 1125 39.20 -38.04 -4.43
C ALA A 1125 37.75 -38.56 -4.43
N ASN A 1126 36.76 -37.65 -4.51
CA ASN A 1126 35.33 -37.97 -4.51
C ASN A 1126 34.74 -38.32 -5.90
N LEU A 1127 35.54 -38.27 -6.96
CA LEU A 1127 35.11 -38.80 -8.25
C LEU A 1127 35.13 -40.34 -8.23
N PRO A 1128 34.11 -41.01 -8.78
CA PRO A 1128 34.15 -42.46 -8.94
C PRO A 1128 35.27 -42.88 -9.93
N ASP A 1129 35.84 -44.07 -9.73
CA ASP A 1129 37.08 -44.51 -10.41
C ASP A 1129 36.98 -44.53 -11.94
N ASN A 1130 35.77 -44.70 -12.47
CA ASN A 1130 35.45 -44.63 -13.90
C ASN A 1130 35.54 -43.20 -14.50
N LEU A 1131 35.37 -42.15 -13.68
CA LEU A 1131 35.50 -40.75 -14.08
C LEU A 1131 36.89 -40.19 -13.75
N LYS A 1132 37.56 -40.64 -12.68
CA LYS A 1132 38.93 -40.21 -12.32
C LYS A 1132 39.92 -40.33 -13.47
N THR A 1133 39.87 -41.44 -14.22
CA THR A 1133 40.76 -41.69 -15.36
C THR A 1133 40.52 -40.75 -16.55
N ARG A 1134 39.37 -40.05 -16.60
CA ARG A 1134 39.04 -39.08 -17.65
C ARG A 1134 39.53 -37.66 -17.36
N PHE A 1135 39.72 -37.29 -16.09
CA PHE A 1135 40.21 -35.97 -15.70
C PHE A 1135 41.72 -36.01 -15.44
N VAL A 1136 42.51 -35.41 -16.33
CA VAL A 1136 43.96 -35.39 -16.24
C VAL A 1136 44.41 -33.98 -15.86
N TYR A 1137 45.05 -33.83 -14.70
CA TYR A 1137 45.60 -32.56 -14.24
C TYR A 1137 46.95 -32.27 -14.88
N SER A 1138 47.18 -31.00 -15.17
CA SER A 1138 48.45 -30.40 -15.54
C SER A 1138 48.53 -28.99 -14.93
N PRO A 1139 49.72 -28.42 -14.69
CA PRO A 1139 49.84 -27.09 -14.10
C PRO A 1139 49.01 -26.05 -14.88
N GLY A 1140 48.02 -25.45 -14.22
CA GLY A 1140 47.12 -24.43 -14.78
C GLY A 1140 45.90 -24.96 -15.54
N LYS A 1141 45.75 -26.28 -15.78
CA LYS A 1141 44.58 -26.84 -16.48
C LYS A 1141 44.29 -28.32 -16.20
N VAL A 1142 43.01 -28.68 -16.25
CA VAL A 1142 42.52 -30.07 -16.20
C VAL A 1142 41.89 -30.44 -17.54
N THR A 1143 42.37 -31.51 -18.16
CA THR A 1143 41.85 -32.01 -19.44
C THR A 1143 40.88 -33.17 -19.20
N VAL A 1144 39.65 -33.05 -19.72
CA VAL A 1144 38.62 -34.09 -19.69
C VAL A 1144 38.63 -34.85 -21.01
N ARG A 1145 39.14 -36.09 -20.97
CA ARG A 1145 39.31 -36.94 -22.16
C ARG A 1145 37.98 -37.54 -22.63
N GLY A 1146 37.76 -37.53 -23.95
CA GLY A 1146 36.60 -38.14 -24.61
C GLY A 1146 35.29 -37.34 -24.52
N LEU A 1147 35.25 -36.25 -23.75
CA LEU A 1147 34.03 -35.46 -23.59
C LEU A 1147 33.66 -34.66 -24.85
N GLY A 1148 34.65 -34.27 -25.67
CA GLY A 1148 34.42 -33.45 -26.87
C GLY A 1148 33.64 -34.14 -28.00
N VAL A 1149 33.48 -35.47 -27.95
CA VAL A 1149 32.78 -36.27 -28.98
C VAL A 1149 31.27 -36.31 -28.76
N PHE A 1150 30.81 -36.06 -27.53
CA PHE A 1150 29.39 -36.09 -27.18
C PHE A 1150 28.66 -34.84 -27.70
N LYS A 1151 27.34 -34.94 -27.91
CA LYS A 1151 26.50 -33.76 -28.17
C LYS A 1151 26.59 -32.80 -26.99
N ALA A 1152 26.53 -31.49 -27.25
CA ALA A 1152 26.80 -30.48 -26.24
C ALA A 1152 25.90 -30.59 -24.99
N ASP A 1153 24.63 -30.99 -25.12
CA ASP A 1153 23.73 -31.25 -23.97
C ASP A 1153 24.24 -32.38 -23.05
N GLN A 1154 24.85 -33.41 -23.64
CA GLN A 1154 25.43 -34.53 -22.90
C GLN A 1154 26.77 -34.13 -22.27
N GLN A 1155 27.54 -33.25 -22.92
CA GLN A 1155 28.74 -32.65 -22.33
C GLN A 1155 28.38 -31.83 -21.08
N LEU A 1156 27.36 -30.98 -21.19
CA LEU A 1156 26.85 -30.15 -20.11
C LEU A 1156 26.38 -31.00 -18.91
N GLN A 1157 25.54 -32.02 -19.14
CA GLN A 1157 25.07 -32.91 -18.08
C GLN A 1157 26.22 -33.65 -17.40
N SER A 1158 27.16 -34.17 -18.19
CA SER A 1158 28.30 -34.93 -17.66
C SER A 1158 29.21 -34.08 -16.79
N LEU A 1159 29.41 -32.80 -17.14
CA LEU A 1159 30.19 -31.85 -16.34
C LEU A 1159 29.46 -31.47 -15.05
N ILE A 1160 28.15 -31.20 -15.11
CA ILE A 1160 27.34 -30.90 -13.93
C ILE A 1160 27.37 -32.07 -12.93
N ASP A 1161 27.17 -33.30 -13.41
CA ASP A 1161 27.19 -34.50 -12.57
C ASP A 1161 28.56 -34.77 -11.95
N ALA A 1162 29.64 -34.50 -12.69
CA ALA A 1162 31.00 -34.63 -12.18
C ALA A 1162 31.31 -33.57 -11.11
N PHE A 1163 30.94 -32.30 -11.35
CA PHE A 1163 31.19 -31.20 -10.43
C PHE A 1163 30.34 -31.29 -9.16
N ALA A 1164 29.10 -31.72 -9.26
CA ALA A 1164 28.25 -31.97 -8.08
C ALA A 1164 28.87 -33.02 -7.14
N LYS A 1165 29.51 -34.06 -7.70
CA LYS A 1165 30.22 -35.08 -6.92
C LYS A 1165 31.53 -34.56 -6.31
N MET A 1166 32.28 -33.73 -7.04
CA MET A 1166 33.48 -33.05 -6.50
C MET A 1166 33.14 -32.10 -5.34
N GLN A 1167 31.99 -31.43 -5.41
CA GLN A 1167 31.56 -30.47 -4.37
C GLN A 1167 31.35 -31.14 -3.00
N GLY A 1168 30.93 -32.41 -2.95
CA GLY A 1168 30.78 -33.17 -1.71
C GLY A 1168 32.10 -33.44 -0.96
N ALA A 1169 33.26 -33.06 -1.50
CA ALA A 1169 34.57 -33.13 -0.84
C ALA A 1169 34.88 -31.92 0.04
N ILE A 1170 34.13 -30.83 -0.12
CA ILE A 1170 34.31 -29.60 0.63
C ILE A 1170 33.34 -29.66 1.82
N PRO A 1171 33.80 -29.58 3.09
CA PRO A 1171 32.89 -29.51 4.22
C PRO A 1171 31.96 -28.31 4.04
N GLU A 1172 30.65 -28.54 4.03
CA GLU A 1172 29.68 -27.44 4.07
C GLU A 1172 29.97 -26.63 5.33
N ALA A 1173 30.33 -25.36 5.17
CA ALA A 1173 30.36 -24.43 6.28
C ALA A 1173 28.95 -24.41 6.87
N ALA A 1174 28.81 -24.91 8.10
CA ALA A 1174 27.58 -24.80 8.86
C ALA A 1174 27.14 -23.32 8.82
N VAL A 1175 26.00 -23.08 8.17
CA VAL A 1175 25.37 -21.76 8.14
C VAL A 1175 24.96 -21.46 9.58
N VAL A 1176 25.67 -20.53 10.23
CA VAL A 1176 25.30 -19.90 11.50
C VAL A 1176 24.56 -18.61 11.20
#